data_AF-A0A946FT73-F1
#
_entry.id   AF-A0A946FT73-F1
#
_cell.length_a   1.000
_cell.length_b   1.000
_cell.length_c   1.000
_cell.angle_alpha   90.00
_cell.angle_beta   90.00
_cell.angle_gamma   90.00
#
_symmetry.space_group_name_H-M   'P 1'
#
loop_
_entity.id
_entity.type
_entity.pdbx_description
1 polymer ?
#
loop_
_entity_poly.entity_id
_entity_poly.type
_entity_poly.pdbx_seq_one_letter_code
_entity_poly.pdbx_strand_id
1 'polypeptide(L)'
;MKSLKSFFLITAVILFSFFGFLNQAFGVSGPAISPSGKKVTGDQWLFVIGINTYIEWPRLDTAANDARSVKKALLSRYHFDKEHLIELYDDEATRANIIGKLRFLAQNLKKDDSLFLFYAGHGHLDPITKSGSWIPVESGTKDVSAWISNNYIKGYLKSDAIKAKHVLLVSDSCFSGDFFRSHRGKLPEVTDEVIRRSYALTSRQAITSGGLEPVSDSGFGNNSVFTHFLVKAFENNQLPFLIPSEFFTDIKAGVAENAEQLPRFGSLKNTGGQQGGEFVFFLRQNVRLDNLSRIEAQKHREYERLKKMELEADTARRKEAKEIALRERELSELDQKINAMKNRLGSSEVKTDDSLDTMLAMVKQKEDQAKRLERLRKQKKAEQKKREAEIAQLKIEREEKIIAALETEVKKYKEIISSEYGINLKKSAWKALIAKCPPGWADGIEEGNCMLLLRNSLQRKPPWKDPETGMEFVYVPGGCFKMGSHSASSDEKPVHEVCVDPFWIGKYEVTQGQWKKIMGDNPSKFRSGNDFPVERVSWNDAKKFISRLKQQSGNTFRLPTEAQWEYAARSGGKNQTYAGGNNLDSVAWYSSNSGNKTHRVGTKSSNGLGIYDMSGNVWEWCEDVYDENAYSKHGRNNPVVISGGSSHVFRVDRGGSWYDNPRYVRAANRGRNSAGRRFSGIGFRLCLSRVR
;
A
#
# COMPACT_ATOMS: atom_id res chain seq x y z
N MET A 1 -43.96 -6.98 20.45
CA MET A 1 -43.34 -5.64 20.62
C MET A 1 -42.02 -5.84 21.32
N LYS A 2 -40.91 -5.76 20.57
CA LYS A 2 -39.95 -4.63 20.57
C LYS A 2 -38.98 -4.72 21.76
N SER A 3 -37.68 -4.56 21.67
CA SER A 3 -36.70 -4.37 20.60
C SER A 3 -35.35 -4.13 21.33
N LEU A 4 -34.21 -4.31 20.65
CA LEU A 4 -32.88 -3.81 21.05
C LEU A 4 -32.25 -4.40 22.33
N LYS A 5 -31.59 -5.57 22.22
CA LYS A 5 -30.36 -5.88 22.98
C LYS A 5 -29.48 -6.85 22.18
N SER A 6 -28.84 -6.37 21.11
CA SER A 6 -27.75 -7.10 20.44
C SER A 6 -26.88 -6.17 19.59
N PHE A 7 -26.44 -5.07 20.19
CA PHE A 7 -25.57 -4.08 19.53
C PHE A 7 -24.57 -3.46 20.50
N PHE A 8 -23.82 -4.28 21.26
CA PHE A 8 -22.68 -3.81 22.05
C PHE A 8 -21.74 -4.99 22.34
N LEU A 9 -21.01 -5.46 21.32
CA LEU A 9 -19.86 -6.36 21.53
C LEU A 9 -18.89 -6.38 20.33
N ILE A 10 -18.63 -5.23 19.69
CA ILE A 10 -17.50 -5.06 18.73
C ILE A 10 -16.83 -3.68 18.95
N THR A 11 -16.62 -3.31 20.22
CA THR A 11 -15.91 -2.08 20.63
C THR A 11 -15.03 -2.35 21.87
N ALA A 12 -14.32 -3.48 21.89
CA ALA A 12 -13.48 -3.86 23.04
C ALA A 12 -12.03 -4.23 22.69
N VAL A 13 -11.58 -4.13 21.44
CA VAL A 13 -10.17 -4.42 21.05
C VAL A 13 -9.41 -3.17 20.55
N ILE A 14 -10.06 -2.00 20.48
CA ILE A 14 -9.41 -0.70 20.22
C ILE A 14 -9.06 0.05 21.53
N LEU A 15 -9.39 -0.52 22.70
CA LEU A 15 -9.25 0.16 24.00
C LEU A 15 -7.93 -0.08 24.76
N PHE A 16 -6.96 -0.81 24.20
CA PHE A 16 -5.64 -1.00 24.83
C PHE A 16 -4.52 -0.07 24.34
N SER A 17 -4.85 0.93 23.52
CA SER A 17 -3.94 2.02 23.14
C SER A 17 -4.43 3.42 23.58
N PHE A 18 -5.55 3.49 24.30
CA PHE A 18 -6.13 4.75 24.79
C PHE A 18 -5.73 5.14 26.22
N PHE A 19 -4.91 4.34 26.92
CA PHE A 19 -4.41 4.67 28.27
C PHE A 19 -3.17 5.58 28.29
N GLY A 20 -2.82 6.18 27.14
CA GLY A 20 -1.88 7.31 27.04
C GLY A 20 -2.55 8.65 26.76
N PHE A 21 -3.89 8.69 26.64
CA PHE A 21 -4.64 9.83 26.10
C PHE A 21 -5.25 10.78 27.13
N LEU A 22 -4.92 10.67 28.42
CA LEU A 22 -5.43 11.59 29.45
C LEU A 22 -4.45 12.72 29.86
N ASN A 23 -3.23 12.76 29.32
CA ASN A 23 -2.26 13.84 29.63
C ASN A 23 -2.11 14.91 28.52
N GLN A 24 -2.94 14.89 27.48
CA GLN A 24 -2.78 15.73 26.28
C GLN A 24 -3.79 16.88 26.14
N ALA A 25 -4.40 17.31 27.25
CA ALA A 25 -5.21 18.53 27.30
C ALA A 25 -4.41 19.78 27.72
N PHE A 26 -3.14 19.62 28.10
CA PHE A 26 -2.22 20.73 28.37
C PHE A 26 -0.98 20.58 27.50
N GLY A 27 -0.72 21.56 26.64
CA GLY A 27 0.35 21.56 25.64
C GLY A 27 1.77 21.55 26.22
N VAL A 28 2.18 20.43 26.81
CA VAL A 28 3.56 20.18 27.22
C VAL A 28 4.19 19.28 26.17
N SER A 29 5.08 19.84 25.35
CA SER A 29 5.92 19.06 24.44
C SER A 29 6.79 18.12 25.27
N GLY A 30 6.58 16.81 25.10
CA GLY A 30 7.50 15.82 25.63
C GLY A 30 8.92 16.06 25.08
N PRO A 31 9.95 15.65 25.83
CA PRO A 31 11.34 15.82 25.41
C PRO A 31 11.63 15.03 24.12
N ALA A 32 12.48 15.57 23.24
CA ALA A 32 12.86 14.90 22.01
C ALA A 32 13.47 13.51 22.28
N ILE A 33 13.23 12.56 21.38
CA ILE A 33 13.80 11.21 21.43
C ILE A 33 14.83 11.08 20.32
N SER A 34 16.04 10.62 20.63
CA SER A 34 17.13 10.45 19.67
C SER A 34 16.82 9.34 18.64
N PRO A 35 17.57 9.27 17.51
CA PRO A 35 17.49 8.14 16.57
C PRO A 35 17.83 6.79 17.19
N SER A 36 18.49 6.78 18.36
CA SER A 36 18.80 5.60 19.17
C SER A 36 17.74 5.27 20.23
N GLY A 37 16.61 5.99 20.26
CA GLY A 37 15.49 5.74 21.16
C GLY A 37 15.69 6.25 22.60
N LYS A 38 16.74 7.02 22.86
CA LYS A 38 17.02 7.62 24.18
C LYS A 38 16.44 9.03 24.24
N LYS A 39 16.00 9.48 25.41
CA LYS A 39 15.63 10.88 25.61
C LYS A 39 16.85 11.77 25.31
N VAL A 40 16.65 12.81 24.50
CA VAL A 40 17.65 13.84 24.25
C VAL A 40 17.76 14.70 25.52
N THR A 41 18.98 14.85 26.02
CA THR A 41 19.28 15.53 27.29
C THR A 41 19.83 16.94 27.12
N GLY A 42 20.31 17.29 25.92
CA GLY A 42 20.84 18.61 25.59
C GLY A 42 19.87 19.46 24.77
N ASP A 43 20.08 20.77 24.83
CA ASP A 43 19.22 21.79 24.23
C ASP A 43 19.61 22.08 22.77
N GLN A 44 18.64 22.42 21.90
CA GLN A 44 18.92 22.90 20.54
C GLN A 44 18.91 24.43 20.51
N TRP A 45 20.11 25.00 20.42
CA TRP A 45 20.35 26.44 20.34
C TRP A 45 20.30 26.94 18.90
N LEU A 46 19.65 28.08 18.71
CA LEU A 46 19.54 28.77 17.43
C LEU A 46 20.13 30.16 17.56
N PHE A 47 21.16 30.47 16.77
CA PHE A 47 21.70 31.83 16.64
C PHE A 47 21.54 32.30 15.20
N VAL A 48 20.68 33.30 14.97
CA VAL A 48 20.44 33.88 13.64
C VAL A 48 20.93 35.31 13.56
N ILE A 49 21.62 35.64 12.47
CA ILE A 49 22.11 36.98 12.15
C ILE A 49 21.65 37.32 10.74
N GLY A 50 21.02 38.48 10.56
CA GLY A 50 20.56 38.93 9.25
C GLY A 50 20.72 40.45 9.10
N ILE A 51 21.51 40.90 8.14
CA ILE A 51 21.90 42.31 8.01
C ILE A 51 21.59 42.81 6.60
N ASN A 52 20.54 43.63 6.49
CA ASN A 52 20.16 44.31 5.25
C ASN A 52 20.82 45.68 5.14
N THR A 53 20.83 46.44 6.22
CA THR A 53 21.33 47.82 6.22
C THR A 53 22.75 47.91 6.76
N TYR A 54 23.58 48.74 6.13
CA TYR A 54 24.98 48.98 6.50
C TYR A 54 25.29 50.48 6.45
N ILE A 55 26.29 50.92 7.21
CA ILE A 55 26.73 52.33 7.20
C ILE A 55 27.42 52.68 5.87
N GLU A 56 28.38 51.86 5.42
CA GLU A 56 29.17 52.13 4.20
C GLU A 56 28.96 51.11 3.07
N TRP A 57 28.37 49.95 3.36
CA TRP A 57 28.15 48.90 2.36
C TRP A 57 26.79 49.04 1.67
N PRO A 58 26.64 48.53 0.43
CA PRO A 58 25.34 48.53 -0.25
C PRO A 58 24.28 47.82 0.59
N ARG A 59 23.05 48.35 0.58
CA ARG A 59 21.90 47.68 1.21
C ARG A 59 21.64 46.33 0.53
N LEU A 60 21.32 45.32 1.34
CA LEU A 60 20.77 44.05 0.88
C LEU A 60 19.26 44.01 1.06
N ASP A 61 18.58 43.26 0.20
CA ASP A 61 17.12 43.14 0.21
C ASP A 61 16.63 41.94 1.04
N THR A 62 17.38 40.84 1.07
CA THR A 62 16.86 39.55 1.54
C THR A 62 17.40 39.06 2.89
N ALA A 63 18.61 39.44 3.29
CA ALA A 63 19.35 38.85 4.41
C ALA A 63 18.62 38.83 5.77
N ALA A 64 18.00 39.93 6.19
CA ALA A 64 17.22 39.99 7.43
C ALA A 64 15.97 39.10 7.36
N ASN A 65 15.34 39.00 6.19
CA ASN A 65 14.18 38.14 6.00
C ASN A 65 14.56 36.66 5.93
N ASP A 66 15.71 36.33 5.35
CA ASP A 66 16.26 34.97 5.31
C ASP A 66 16.42 34.40 6.72
N ALA A 67 17.10 35.16 7.59
CA ALA A 67 17.29 34.80 8.99
C ALA A 67 15.94 34.64 9.73
N ARG A 68 14.93 35.46 9.44
CA ARG A 68 13.58 35.32 10.01
C ARG A 68 12.85 34.08 9.50
N SER A 69 12.97 33.75 8.21
CA SER A 69 12.34 32.58 7.60
C SER A 69 12.90 31.27 8.15
N VAL A 70 14.22 31.17 8.28
CA VAL A 70 14.89 30.01 8.91
C VAL A 70 14.47 29.86 10.37
N LYS A 71 14.48 30.95 11.14
CA LYS A 71 13.98 30.96 12.53
C LYS A 71 12.55 30.43 12.62
N LYS A 72 11.64 30.93 11.77
CA LYS A 72 10.23 30.53 11.76
C LYS A 72 10.08 29.04 11.45
N ALA A 73 10.77 28.53 10.44
CA ALA A 73 10.70 27.12 10.07
C ALA A 73 11.19 26.19 11.20
N LEU A 74 12.32 26.55 11.84
CA LEU A 74 12.90 25.75 12.93
C LEU A 74 12.06 25.78 14.20
N LEU A 75 11.64 26.95 14.69
CA LEU A 75 10.83 27.06 15.91
C LEU A 75 9.43 26.43 15.77
N SER A 76 8.84 26.49 14.58
CA SER A 76 7.48 25.98 14.37
C SER A 76 7.43 24.46 14.20
N ARG A 77 8.45 23.86 13.58
CA ARG A 77 8.43 22.43 13.21
C ARG A 77 9.37 21.57 14.04
N TYR A 78 10.44 22.12 14.57
CA TYR A 78 11.52 21.36 15.22
C TYR A 78 11.67 21.73 16.70
N HIS A 79 12.38 20.90 17.46
CA HIS A 79 12.64 21.08 18.90
C HIS A 79 13.67 22.18 19.21
N PHE A 80 13.51 23.35 18.60
CA PHE A 80 14.15 24.58 19.04
C PHE A 80 13.18 25.34 19.95
N ASP A 81 13.68 25.77 21.11
CA ASP A 81 12.89 26.51 22.09
C ASP A 81 13.31 27.98 22.11
N LYS A 82 12.35 28.85 22.39
CA LYS A 82 12.57 30.31 22.41
C LYS A 82 13.59 30.75 23.46
N GLU A 83 13.77 29.96 24.51
CA GLU A 83 14.75 30.21 25.58
C GLU A 83 16.21 30.05 25.10
N HIS A 84 16.42 29.29 24.02
CA HIS A 84 17.72 29.02 23.42
C HIS A 84 17.90 29.71 22.05
N LEU A 85 17.11 30.77 21.82
CA LEU A 85 17.17 31.62 20.62
C LEU A 85 18.03 32.87 20.89
N ILE A 86 18.98 33.13 20.00
CA ILE A 86 19.71 34.38 19.91
C ILE A 86 19.48 34.96 18.52
N GLU A 87 19.16 36.25 18.44
CA GLU A 87 18.93 36.94 17.18
C GLU A 87 19.63 38.30 17.18
N LEU A 88 20.17 38.68 16.03
CA LEU A 88 20.72 40.01 15.76
C LEU A 88 20.31 40.42 14.34
N TYR A 89 19.62 41.54 14.21
CA TYR A 89 19.21 42.08 12.91
C TYR A 89 19.74 43.49 12.71
N ASP A 90 20.16 43.79 11.48
CA ASP A 90 20.47 45.16 11.05
C ASP A 90 21.37 45.92 12.05
N ASP A 91 20.87 47.01 12.64
CA ASP A 91 21.59 47.88 13.59
C ASP A 91 22.08 47.17 14.87
N GLU A 92 21.44 46.05 15.25
CA GLU A 92 21.87 45.24 16.38
C GLU A 92 23.09 44.37 16.04
N ALA A 93 23.32 44.06 14.76
CA ALA A 93 24.34 43.12 14.31
C ALA A 93 25.74 43.75 14.22
N THR A 94 26.13 44.43 15.30
CA THR A 94 27.44 45.03 15.44
C THR A 94 28.52 43.99 15.71
N ARG A 95 29.79 44.33 15.42
CA ARG A 95 30.94 43.48 15.70
C ARG A 95 30.98 43.08 17.17
N ALA A 96 30.77 44.05 18.05
CA ALA A 96 30.75 43.86 19.49
C ALA A 96 29.63 42.89 19.91
N ASN A 97 28.42 43.06 19.37
CA ASN A 97 27.28 42.22 19.70
C ASN A 97 27.46 40.79 19.17
N ILE A 98 27.87 40.60 17.91
CA ILE A 98 28.12 39.29 17.33
C ILE A 98 29.16 38.52 18.15
N ILE A 99 30.31 39.15 18.44
CA ILE A 99 31.37 38.52 19.24
C ILE A 99 30.92 38.27 20.68
N GLY A 100 30.18 39.21 21.27
CA GLY A 100 29.61 39.07 22.60
C GLY A 100 28.69 37.85 22.71
N LYS A 101 27.83 37.62 21.70
CA LYS A 101 26.97 36.44 21.65
C LYS A 101 27.74 35.14 21.41
N LEU A 102 28.77 35.15 20.57
CA LEU A 102 29.66 33.98 20.40
C LEU A 102 30.39 33.62 21.72
N ARG A 103 30.85 34.62 22.47
CA ARG A 103 31.44 34.41 23.81
C ARG A 103 30.43 33.86 24.80
N PHE A 104 29.22 34.42 24.81
CA PHE A 104 28.12 33.91 25.61
C PHE A 104 27.85 32.43 25.29
N LEU A 105 27.77 32.06 24.01
CA LEU A 105 27.57 30.67 23.61
C LEU A 105 28.72 29.75 24.08
N ALA A 106 29.97 30.19 23.93
CA ALA A 106 31.14 29.42 24.41
C ALA A 106 31.13 29.19 25.92
N GLN A 107 30.56 30.12 26.70
CA GLN A 107 30.46 30.02 28.16
C GLN A 107 29.29 29.14 28.62
N ASN A 108 28.18 29.10 27.86
CA ASN A 108 26.92 28.54 28.36
C ASN A 108 26.52 27.19 27.73
N LEU A 109 27.00 26.85 26.53
CA LEU A 109 26.62 25.59 25.87
C LEU A 109 27.27 24.38 26.54
N LYS A 110 26.45 23.35 26.80
CA LYS A 110 26.85 22.09 27.43
C LYS A 110 27.28 21.06 26.38
N LYS A 111 27.88 19.96 26.83
CA LYS A 111 28.41 18.90 25.96
C LYS A 111 27.36 18.14 25.16
N ASP A 112 26.13 18.08 25.63
CA ASP A 112 25.02 17.40 24.94
C ASP A 112 24.21 18.34 24.04
N ASP A 113 24.44 19.66 24.14
CA ASP A 113 23.69 20.67 23.39
C ASP A 113 24.06 20.64 21.91
N SER A 114 23.21 21.25 21.08
CA SER A 114 23.46 21.43 19.65
C SER A 114 23.29 22.90 19.28
N LEU A 115 24.16 23.45 18.43
CA LEU A 115 24.10 24.83 17.96
C LEU A 115 23.88 24.90 16.45
N PHE A 116 22.81 25.55 16.04
CA PHE A 116 22.59 25.98 14.67
C PHE A 116 22.87 27.49 14.57
N LEU A 117 23.89 27.87 13.81
CA LEU A 117 24.29 29.25 13.57
C LEU A 117 23.99 29.63 12.12
N PHE A 118 23.15 30.62 11.90
CA PHE A 118 22.80 31.13 10.58
C PHE A 118 23.24 32.58 10.44
N TYR A 119 23.99 32.89 9.39
CA TYR A 119 24.41 34.25 9.04
C TYR A 119 23.96 34.56 7.61
N ALA A 120 23.28 35.67 7.42
CA ALA A 120 23.00 36.26 6.11
C ALA A 120 23.42 37.74 6.10
N GLY A 121 24.21 38.13 5.11
CA GLY A 121 24.75 39.48 5.01
C GLY A 121 25.95 39.56 4.06
N HIS A 122 26.61 40.72 4.01
CA HIS A 122 27.79 40.90 3.20
C HIS A 122 28.94 40.01 3.68
N GLY A 123 29.69 39.51 2.72
CA GLY A 123 30.96 38.85 2.93
C GLY A 123 32.02 39.48 2.04
N HIS A 124 33.23 39.66 2.55
CA HIS A 124 34.33 40.20 1.77
C HIS A 124 35.57 39.31 1.87
N LEU A 125 36.24 39.09 0.75
CA LEU A 125 37.51 38.36 0.71
C LEU A 125 38.66 39.35 0.89
N ASP A 126 39.38 39.24 2.00
CA ASP A 126 40.60 40.03 2.18
C ASP A 126 41.65 39.62 1.12
N PRO A 127 42.11 40.55 0.27
CA PRO A 127 43.06 40.24 -0.81
C PRO A 127 44.43 39.82 -0.29
N ILE A 128 44.79 40.15 0.95
CA ILE A 128 46.08 39.85 1.57
C ILE A 128 46.04 38.49 2.25
N THR A 129 45.17 38.32 3.25
CA THR A 129 45.08 37.06 4.00
C THR A 129 44.37 35.95 3.21
N LYS A 130 43.72 36.33 2.10
CA LYS A 130 42.81 35.48 1.34
C LYS A 130 41.72 34.88 2.24
N SER A 131 41.36 35.50 3.36
CA SER A 131 40.32 34.97 4.23
C SER A 131 39.01 35.72 4.01
N GLY A 132 37.91 34.98 3.90
CA GLY A 132 36.58 35.59 3.89
C GLY A 132 36.26 36.20 5.26
N SER A 133 35.54 37.31 5.28
CA SER A 133 35.10 37.98 6.51
C SER A 133 33.62 38.34 6.43
N TRP A 134 32.93 38.20 7.57
CA TRP A 134 31.60 38.74 7.77
C TRP A 134 31.72 40.24 8.03
N ILE A 135 30.75 41.00 7.51
CA ILE A 135 30.71 42.45 7.61
C ILE A 135 29.63 42.83 8.62
N PRO A 136 30.00 43.29 9.82
CA PRO A 136 29.08 43.92 10.75
C PRO A 136 28.48 45.22 10.19
N VAL A 137 27.30 45.59 10.69
CA VAL A 137 26.53 46.77 10.23
C VAL A 137 27.34 48.08 10.23
N GLU A 138 28.21 48.25 11.23
CA GLU A 138 29.01 49.46 11.45
C GLU A 138 30.35 49.46 10.72
N SER A 139 30.72 48.36 10.06
CA SER A 139 32.04 48.21 9.46
C SER A 139 32.16 48.98 8.15
N GLY A 140 33.23 49.76 8.03
CA GLY A 140 33.58 50.45 6.79
C GLY A 140 34.13 49.52 5.70
N THR A 141 34.24 50.03 4.47
CA THR A 141 34.79 49.30 3.32
C THR A 141 36.33 49.21 3.32
N LYS A 142 36.99 50.07 4.11
CA LYS A 142 38.46 50.16 4.22
C LYS A 142 39.00 49.76 5.59
N ASP A 143 38.15 49.69 6.61
CA ASP A 143 38.55 49.29 7.96
C ASP A 143 38.43 47.77 8.14
N VAL A 144 39.46 47.07 7.69
CA VAL A 144 39.56 45.60 7.79
C VAL A 144 39.56 45.11 9.25
N SER A 145 39.91 45.97 10.22
CA SER A 145 39.97 45.60 11.63
C SER A 145 38.59 45.42 12.28
N ALA A 146 37.59 46.11 11.73
CA ALA A 146 36.19 46.01 12.14
C ALA A 146 35.49 44.75 11.59
N TRP A 147 36.04 44.10 10.57
CA TRP A 147 35.47 42.88 9.99
C TRP A 147 35.69 41.68 10.91
N ILE A 148 34.84 40.64 10.75
CA ILE A 148 34.99 39.39 11.49
C ILE A 148 35.42 38.29 10.53
N SER A 149 36.71 37.94 10.54
CA SER A 149 37.21 36.91 9.65
C SER A 149 36.63 35.52 9.94
N ASN A 150 36.48 34.71 8.91
CA ASN A 150 36.05 33.32 9.00
C ASN A 150 36.97 32.50 9.93
N ASN A 151 38.26 32.85 10.01
CA ASN A 151 39.20 32.25 10.96
C ASN A 151 38.88 32.62 12.41
N TYR A 152 38.45 33.86 12.66
CA TYR A 152 38.00 34.31 13.98
C TYR A 152 36.73 33.57 14.41
N ILE A 153 35.75 33.42 13.51
CA ILE A 153 34.54 32.62 13.75
C ILE A 153 34.90 31.16 14.05
N LYS A 154 35.74 30.52 13.21
CA LYS A 154 36.23 29.15 13.44
C LYS A 154 36.86 28.97 14.82
N GLY A 155 37.52 30.00 15.35
CA GLY A 155 38.10 30.01 16.70
C GLY A 155 37.06 29.74 17.80
N TYR A 156 35.87 30.32 17.71
CA TYR A 156 34.78 30.05 18.65
C TYR A 156 34.09 28.71 18.40
N LEU A 157 34.01 28.27 17.15
CA LEU A 157 33.39 26.98 16.80
C LEU A 157 34.25 25.77 17.17
N LYS A 158 35.46 25.99 17.72
CA LYS A 158 36.31 24.91 18.18
C LYS A 158 35.66 24.10 19.30
N SER A 159 35.94 22.80 19.37
CA SER A 159 35.36 21.90 20.38
C SER A 159 35.79 22.20 21.82
N ASP A 160 36.93 22.86 22.00
CA ASP A 160 37.42 23.35 23.29
C ASP A 160 36.84 24.72 23.68
N ALA A 161 36.30 25.48 22.72
CA ALA A 161 35.60 26.75 22.95
C ALA A 161 34.09 26.54 23.14
N ILE A 162 33.35 26.22 22.08
CA ILE A 162 31.93 25.83 22.17
C ILE A 162 31.86 24.32 22.36
N LYS A 163 31.40 23.89 23.54
CA LYS A 163 31.41 22.48 23.98
C LYS A 163 30.28 21.63 23.38
N ALA A 164 29.32 22.24 22.70
CA ALA A 164 28.16 21.57 22.09
C ALA A 164 28.54 20.30 21.31
N LYS A 165 27.71 19.27 21.39
CA LYS A 165 27.90 18.02 20.67
C LYS A 165 27.91 18.23 19.15
N HIS A 166 26.95 19.02 18.68
CA HIS A 166 26.75 19.28 17.28
C HIS A 166 26.75 20.78 17.01
N VAL A 167 27.53 21.22 16.01
CA VAL A 167 27.51 22.61 15.54
C VAL A 167 27.35 22.59 14.03
N LEU A 168 26.33 23.30 13.55
CA LEU A 168 26.11 23.55 12.13
C LEU A 168 26.11 25.05 11.87
N LEU A 169 27.08 25.52 11.09
CA LEU A 169 27.13 26.88 10.58
C LEU A 169 26.51 26.94 9.18
N VAL A 170 25.55 27.83 8.94
CA VAL A 170 25.01 28.13 7.62
C VAL A 170 25.34 29.59 7.30
N SER A 171 26.11 29.82 6.24
CA SER A 171 26.56 31.16 5.82
C SER A 171 25.98 31.49 4.45
N ASP A 172 25.01 32.40 4.43
CA ASP A 172 24.45 33.00 3.21
C ASP A 172 25.14 34.35 2.93
N SER A 173 26.38 34.26 2.45
CA SER A 173 27.23 35.44 2.19
C SER A 173 28.28 35.14 1.13
N CYS A 174 28.73 36.18 0.43
CA CYS A 174 29.84 36.07 -0.53
C CYS A 174 31.11 35.49 0.13
N PHE A 175 31.89 34.73 -0.64
CA PHE A 175 33.18 34.14 -0.23
C PHE A 175 33.15 33.19 0.98
N SER A 176 31.96 32.72 1.36
CA SER A 176 31.77 31.75 2.44
C SER A 176 32.43 30.38 2.13
N GLY A 177 32.65 30.02 0.87
CA GLY A 177 33.35 28.79 0.47
C GLY A 177 34.81 28.65 0.95
N ASP A 178 35.43 29.73 1.46
CA ASP A 178 36.74 29.69 2.15
C ASP A 178 36.73 28.79 3.41
N PHE A 179 35.56 28.45 3.95
CA PHE A 179 35.45 27.41 4.98
C PHE A 179 36.01 26.02 4.51
N PHE A 180 36.11 25.75 3.20
CA PHE A 180 36.33 24.40 2.63
C PHE A 180 37.50 24.26 1.62
N ARG A 181 38.60 25.04 1.72
CA ARG A 181 39.69 25.11 0.72
C ARG A 181 40.50 23.82 0.39
N SER A 182 40.13 22.62 0.86
CA SER A 182 40.78 21.38 0.40
C SER A 182 39.90 20.12 0.59
N HIS A 183 39.61 19.44 -0.52
CA HIS A 183 38.87 18.16 -0.70
C HIS A 183 37.33 18.21 -0.84
N ARG A 184 36.85 17.50 -1.89
CA ARG A 184 35.45 17.10 -2.16
C ARG A 184 35.28 15.66 -1.66
N GLY A 185 34.59 15.48 -0.53
CA GLY A 185 34.11 14.16 -0.13
C GLY A 185 32.82 13.82 -0.88
N LYS A 186 32.63 12.55 -1.24
CA LYS A 186 31.34 12.06 -1.75
C LYS A 186 30.37 11.99 -0.57
N LEU A 187 29.16 12.52 -0.74
CA LEU A 187 28.12 12.38 0.29
C LEU A 187 27.74 10.89 0.38
N PRO A 188 27.75 10.29 1.59
CA PRO A 188 27.26 8.93 1.76
C PRO A 188 25.74 8.88 1.50
N GLU A 189 25.24 7.71 1.10
CA GLU A 189 23.80 7.47 1.07
C GLU A 189 23.27 7.54 2.51
N VAL A 190 22.25 8.37 2.75
CA VAL A 190 21.70 8.59 4.08
C VAL A 190 20.77 7.42 4.42
N THR A 191 21.19 6.59 5.37
CA THR A 191 20.40 5.50 5.96
C THR A 191 20.10 5.77 7.43
N ASP A 192 19.15 5.04 8.04
CA ASP A 192 18.87 5.12 9.48
C ASP A 192 20.11 4.85 10.35
N GLU A 193 21.00 3.98 9.88
CA GLU A 193 22.28 3.71 10.55
C GLU A 193 23.22 4.92 10.49
N VAL A 194 23.29 5.58 9.33
CA VAL A 194 24.04 6.83 9.18
C VAL A 194 23.48 7.87 10.14
N ILE A 195 22.16 8.08 10.23
CA ILE A 195 21.55 9.05 11.16
C ILE A 195 21.88 8.72 12.64
N ARG A 196 21.81 7.44 13.04
CA ARG A 196 22.16 7.01 14.41
C ARG A 196 23.63 7.26 14.73
N ARG A 197 24.53 6.89 13.82
CA ARG A 197 25.97 7.09 13.95
C ARG A 197 26.31 8.56 13.95
N SER A 198 25.67 9.34 13.08
CA SER A 198 25.82 10.78 12.96
C SER A 198 25.42 11.49 14.25
N TYR A 199 24.32 11.09 14.89
CA TYR A 199 23.93 11.60 16.20
C TYR A 199 24.89 11.19 17.32
N ALA A 200 25.46 9.98 17.27
CA ALA A 200 26.31 9.48 18.35
C ALA A 200 27.63 10.24 18.47
N LEU A 201 28.15 10.75 17.34
CA LEU A 201 29.48 11.34 17.22
C LEU A 201 29.42 12.87 17.22
N THR A 202 30.47 13.52 17.70
CA THR A 202 30.57 14.99 17.71
C THR A 202 30.67 15.54 16.28
N SER A 203 30.02 16.69 16.02
CA SER A 203 30.02 17.32 14.68
C SER A 203 30.33 18.81 14.70
N ARG A 204 31.13 19.25 13.72
CA ARG A 204 31.45 20.63 13.35
C ARG A 204 31.33 20.75 11.84
N GLN A 205 30.19 21.23 11.37
CA GLN A 205 29.84 21.27 9.96
C GLN A 205 29.48 22.67 9.53
N ALA A 206 29.58 22.93 8.23
CA ALA A 206 29.06 24.14 7.63
C ALA A 206 28.34 23.87 6.30
N ILE A 207 27.38 24.73 5.98
CA ILE A 207 26.76 24.88 4.66
C ILE A 207 27.00 26.33 4.23
N THR A 208 27.39 26.54 2.98
CA THR A 208 27.61 27.89 2.42
C THR A 208 26.79 28.06 1.15
N SER A 209 26.24 29.26 0.93
CA SER A 209 25.41 29.55 -0.25
C SER A 209 26.17 29.57 -1.57
N GLY A 210 27.50 29.79 -1.51
CA GLY A 210 28.39 29.73 -2.67
C GLY A 210 29.83 29.31 -2.32
N GLY A 211 30.71 29.32 -3.33
CA GLY A 211 32.15 29.11 -3.21
C GLY A 211 32.91 30.42 -2.95
N LEU A 212 33.74 30.84 -3.91
CA LEU A 212 34.42 32.15 -3.89
C LEU A 212 33.70 33.18 -4.79
N GLU A 213 32.54 32.83 -5.32
CA GLU A 213 31.72 33.65 -6.19
C GLU A 213 30.79 34.59 -5.39
N PRO A 214 30.32 35.72 -6.00
CA PRO A 214 29.27 36.55 -5.43
C PRO A 214 27.94 35.79 -5.34
N VAL A 215 27.12 36.13 -4.33
CA VAL A 215 25.84 35.49 -4.03
C VAL A 215 24.68 36.41 -4.45
N SER A 216 23.60 35.85 -4.99
CA SER A 216 22.41 36.61 -5.40
C SER A 216 21.67 37.20 -4.21
N ASP A 217 21.41 38.51 -4.23
CA ASP A 217 20.55 39.22 -3.28
C ASP A 217 19.08 39.31 -3.74
N SER A 218 18.72 38.53 -4.76
CA SER A 218 17.35 38.35 -5.24
C SER A 218 17.01 36.86 -5.25
N GLY A 219 15.73 36.52 -5.05
CA GLY A 219 15.29 35.13 -5.01
C GLY A 219 13.78 34.95 -5.06
N PHE A 220 13.28 33.89 -4.42
CA PHE A 220 11.87 33.51 -4.47
C PHE A 220 11.11 34.10 -3.27
N GLY A 221 10.12 34.94 -3.57
CA GLY A 221 9.37 35.68 -2.55
C GLY A 221 10.27 36.74 -1.92
N ASN A 222 10.40 36.74 -0.60
CA ASN A 222 11.23 37.69 0.15
C ASN A 222 12.56 37.07 0.63
N ASN A 223 12.94 35.88 0.13
CA ASN A 223 14.17 35.17 0.54
C ASN A 223 15.16 35.07 -0.62
N SER A 224 16.45 34.93 -0.31
CA SER A 224 17.48 34.55 -1.28
C SER A 224 17.17 33.19 -1.90
N VAL A 225 17.71 32.91 -3.10
CA VAL A 225 17.54 31.60 -3.76
C VAL A 225 18.02 30.46 -2.85
N PHE A 226 19.17 30.64 -2.18
CA PHE A 226 19.72 29.64 -1.26
C PHE A 226 18.79 29.41 -0.07
N THR A 227 18.37 30.48 0.60
CA THR A 227 17.53 30.38 1.79
C THR A 227 16.14 29.83 1.47
N HIS A 228 15.58 30.15 0.30
CA HIS A 228 14.33 29.55 -0.17
C HIS A 228 14.39 28.01 -0.16
N PHE A 229 15.42 27.43 -0.80
CA PHE A 229 15.55 25.97 -0.85
C PHE A 229 15.91 25.34 0.51
N LEU A 230 16.66 26.06 1.35
CA LEU A 230 16.92 25.63 2.73
C LEU A 230 15.63 25.56 3.57
N VAL A 231 14.80 26.60 3.52
CA VAL A 231 13.52 26.63 4.23
C VAL A 231 12.58 25.55 3.68
N LYS A 232 12.52 25.39 2.35
CA LYS A 232 11.73 24.35 1.69
C LYS A 232 12.14 22.94 2.15
N ALA A 233 13.44 22.68 2.33
CA ALA A 233 13.91 21.41 2.90
C ALA A 233 13.38 21.18 4.33
N PHE A 234 13.40 22.20 5.19
CA PHE A 234 12.85 22.10 6.54
C PHE A 234 11.33 21.90 6.57
N GLU A 235 10.60 22.59 5.67
CA GLU A 235 9.14 22.52 5.58
C GLU A 235 8.64 21.20 5.00
N ASN A 236 9.36 20.65 4.03
CA ASN A 236 8.99 19.41 3.34
C ASN A 236 9.34 18.14 4.10
N ASN A 237 10.21 18.22 5.10
CA ASN A 237 10.57 17.05 5.90
C ASN A 237 9.34 16.46 6.61
N GLN A 238 9.13 15.15 6.40
CA GLN A 238 8.09 14.35 7.04
C GLN A 238 8.66 13.29 7.99
N LEU A 239 9.99 13.14 8.03
CA LEU A 239 10.69 12.17 8.86
C LEU A 239 10.85 12.71 10.29
N PRO A 240 10.94 11.82 11.31
CA PRO A 240 11.15 12.23 12.69
C PRO A 240 12.47 13.01 12.91
N PHE A 241 13.43 12.77 12.02
CA PHE A 241 14.77 13.35 12.05
C PHE A 241 15.11 13.90 10.67
N LEU A 242 15.97 14.89 10.63
CA LEU A 242 16.55 15.42 9.39
C LEU A 242 18.04 15.71 9.66
N ILE A 243 18.92 15.37 8.71
CA ILE A 243 20.37 15.64 8.81
C ILE A 243 20.89 16.42 7.60
N PRO A 244 21.95 17.25 7.75
CA PRO A 244 22.52 18.07 6.68
C PRO A 244 22.87 17.31 5.40
N SER A 245 23.51 16.15 5.49
CA SER A 245 23.88 15.36 4.30
C SER A 245 22.67 14.87 3.48
N GLU A 246 21.49 14.78 4.10
CA GLU A 246 20.25 14.35 3.44
C GLU A 246 19.64 15.48 2.61
N PHE A 247 19.42 16.65 3.21
CA PHE A 247 18.72 17.72 2.51
C PHE A 247 19.64 18.62 1.68
N PHE A 248 20.96 18.55 1.89
CA PHE A 248 21.89 19.40 1.14
C PHE A 248 21.88 19.11 -0.37
N THR A 249 21.61 17.87 -0.79
CA THR A 249 21.49 17.53 -2.22
C THR A 249 20.37 18.30 -2.88
N ASP A 250 19.24 18.47 -2.20
CA ASP A 250 18.07 19.18 -2.70
C ASP A 250 18.31 20.68 -2.76
N ILE A 251 18.99 21.24 -1.74
CA ILE A 251 19.44 22.64 -1.77
C ILE A 251 20.37 22.87 -2.95
N LYS A 252 21.37 22.00 -3.12
CA LYS A 252 22.37 22.16 -4.19
C LYS A 252 21.74 22.08 -5.58
N ALA A 253 20.83 21.13 -5.81
CA ALA A 253 20.09 21.03 -7.07
C ALA A 253 19.21 22.27 -7.31
N GLY A 254 18.40 22.66 -6.32
CA GLY A 254 17.52 23.82 -6.46
C GLY A 254 18.28 25.12 -6.73
N VAL A 255 19.40 25.36 -6.05
CA VAL A 255 20.21 26.56 -6.28
C VAL A 255 20.93 26.50 -7.62
N ALA A 256 21.51 25.36 -8.01
CA ALA A 256 22.22 25.24 -9.29
C ALA A 256 21.32 25.45 -10.52
N GLU A 257 20.02 25.17 -10.40
CA GLU A 257 19.03 25.42 -11.46
C GLU A 257 18.56 26.88 -11.54
N ASN A 258 18.77 27.66 -10.48
CA ASN A 258 18.13 28.97 -10.31
C ASN A 258 19.10 30.13 -10.00
N ALA A 259 20.41 29.85 -9.86
CA ALA A 259 21.45 30.84 -9.63
C ALA A 259 22.82 30.34 -10.12
N GLU A 260 23.75 31.25 -10.39
CA GLU A 260 25.13 30.91 -10.81
C GLU A 260 25.99 30.31 -9.69
N GLN A 261 25.56 30.52 -8.44
CA GLN A 261 26.27 30.04 -7.26
C GLN A 261 26.08 28.54 -7.03
N LEU A 262 27.11 27.88 -6.49
CA LEU A 262 27.05 26.47 -6.10
C LEU A 262 27.26 26.31 -4.60
N PRO A 263 26.22 25.92 -3.84
CA PRO A 263 26.35 25.68 -2.41
C PRO A 263 27.38 24.60 -2.09
N ARG A 264 28.01 24.72 -0.91
CA ARG A 264 28.96 23.73 -0.39
C ARG A 264 28.56 23.27 1.00
N PHE A 265 28.82 22.01 1.30
CA PHE A 265 28.62 21.41 2.61
C PHE A 265 29.83 20.56 2.97
N GLY A 266 30.23 20.59 4.23
CA GLY A 266 31.35 19.80 4.72
C GLY A 266 31.71 20.09 6.18
N SER A 267 32.75 19.43 6.66
CA SER A 267 33.27 19.65 8.01
C SER A 267 34.14 20.91 8.11
N LEU A 268 34.03 21.61 9.23
CA LEU A 268 34.87 22.75 9.58
C LEU A 268 36.25 22.25 10.06
N LYS A 269 37.29 22.42 9.26
CA LYS A 269 38.67 22.02 9.63
C LYS A 269 39.25 22.92 10.74
N ASN A 270 40.25 22.39 11.46
CA ASN A 270 40.99 23.08 12.54
C ASN A 270 40.10 23.58 13.69
N THR A 271 38.89 23.04 13.81
CA THR A 271 37.99 23.29 14.94
C THR A 271 38.16 22.26 16.06
N GLY A 272 38.75 21.09 15.79
CA GLY A 272 38.75 19.98 16.74
C GLY A 272 37.34 19.41 16.92
N GLY A 273 37.25 18.14 17.31
CA GLY A 273 35.97 17.52 17.68
C GLY A 273 35.07 17.03 16.54
N GLN A 274 35.37 17.25 15.25
CA GLN A 274 34.66 16.49 14.19
C GLN A 274 35.05 15.01 14.30
N GLN A 275 34.08 14.15 14.64
CA GLN A 275 34.28 12.69 14.78
C GLN A 275 33.50 11.89 13.74
N GLY A 276 33.05 12.54 12.67
CA GLY A 276 32.16 11.92 11.67
C GLY A 276 30.68 11.98 12.04
N GLY A 277 30.32 12.77 13.06
CA GLY A 277 28.94 13.06 13.40
C GLY A 277 28.30 14.10 12.47
N GLU A 278 26.98 14.27 12.59
CA GLU A 278 26.23 15.36 11.96
C GLU A 278 25.23 16.00 12.90
N PHE A 279 24.85 17.24 12.60
CA PHE A 279 23.72 17.88 13.28
C PHE A 279 22.42 17.12 12.98
N VAL A 280 21.55 16.97 13.98
CA VAL A 280 20.25 16.29 13.82
C VAL A 280 19.12 17.22 14.24
N PHE A 281 18.20 17.49 13.32
CA PHE A 281 16.99 18.23 13.60
C PHE A 281 15.88 17.27 14.05
N PHE A 282 15.22 17.56 15.18
CA PHE A 282 14.14 16.72 15.73
C PHE A 282 12.77 17.33 15.42
N LEU A 283 11.92 16.62 14.68
CA LEU A 283 10.57 17.08 14.36
C LEU A 283 9.65 17.02 15.60
N ARG A 284 8.89 18.09 15.87
CA ARG A 284 7.96 18.14 17.03
C ARG A 284 6.86 17.08 16.92
N GLN A 285 6.53 16.46 18.06
CA GLN A 285 5.59 15.33 18.13
C GLN A 285 4.16 15.68 17.70
N ASN A 286 3.67 16.88 18.01
CA ASN A 286 2.35 17.36 17.59
C ASN A 286 2.24 17.53 16.07
N VAL A 287 3.25 18.11 15.42
CA VAL A 287 3.34 18.24 13.95
C VAL A 287 3.34 16.86 13.29
N ARG A 288 4.03 15.89 13.89
CA ARG A 288 4.04 14.49 13.43
C ARG A 288 2.65 13.85 13.51
N LEU A 289 1.93 14.05 14.61
CA LEU A 289 0.57 13.51 14.81
C LEU A 289 -0.46 14.16 13.87
N ASP A 290 -0.37 15.48 13.64
CA ASP A 290 -1.25 16.20 12.70
C ASP A 290 -1.05 15.73 11.25
N ASN A 291 0.19 15.45 10.84
CA ASN A 291 0.45 14.93 9.50
C ASN A 291 -0.12 13.51 9.33
N LEU A 292 0.04 12.66 10.35
CA LEU A 292 -0.52 11.30 10.35
C LEU A 292 -2.05 11.33 10.28
N SER A 293 -2.71 12.21 11.04
CA SER A 293 -4.16 12.34 11.05
C SER A 293 -4.73 12.82 9.71
N ARG A 294 -4.04 13.76 9.02
CA ARG A 294 -4.44 14.25 7.69
C ARG A 294 -4.35 13.15 6.63
N ILE A 295 -3.30 12.32 6.67
CA ILE A 295 -3.12 11.18 5.75
C ILE A 295 -4.21 10.12 5.98
N GLU A 296 -4.52 9.80 7.24
CA GLU A 296 -5.59 8.85 7.58
C GLU A 296 -6.97 9.36 7.15
N ALA A 297 -7.26 10.66 7.35
CA ALA A 297 -8.50 11.27 6.90
C ALA A 297 -8.65 11.23 5.37
N GLN A 298 -7.57 11.42 4.62
CA GLN A 298 -7.59 11.30 3.16
C GLN A 298 -7.87 9.87 2.69
N LYS A 299 -7.21 8.87 3.30
CA LYS A 299 -7.45 7.44 3.01
C LYS A 299 -8.91 7.05 3.29
N HIS A 300 -9.48 7.56 4.38
CA HIS A 300 -10.87 7.30 4.74
C HIS A 300 -11.85 7.90 3.72
N ARG A 301 -11.61 9.14 3.25
CA ARG A 301 -12.42 9.77 2.19
C ARG A 301 -12.41 9.00 0.88
N GLU A 302 -11.25 8.52 0.44
CA GLU A 302 -11.13 7.70 -0.77
C GLU A 302 -11.90 6.36 -0.64
N TYR A 303 -11.84 5.73 0.53
CA TYR A 303 -12.57 4.50 0.82
C TYR A 303 -14.10 4.69 0.77
N GLU A 304 -14.61 5.73 1.43
CA GLU A 304 -16.06 6.02 1.43
C GLU A 304 -16.57 6.39 0.03
N ARG A 305 -15.76 7.10 -0.77
CA ARG A 305 -16.10 7.40 -2.17
C ARG A 305 -16.26 6.13 -3.00
N LEU A 306 -15.31 5.20 -2.93
CA LEU A 306 -15.36 3.95 -3.68
C LEU A 306 -16.58 3.11 -3.29
N LYS A 307 -16.84 2.99 -1.99
CA LYS A 307 -17.99 2.24 -1.44
C LYS A 307 -19.32 2.83 -1.91
N LYS A 308 -19.43 4.17 -1.97
CA LYS A 308 -20.60 4.87 -2.50
C LYS A 308 -20.82 4.55 -3.98
N MET A 309 -19.77 4.57 -4.80
CA MET A 309 -19.86 4.25 -6.23
C MET A 309 -20.30 2.81 -6.48
N GLU A 310 -19.81 1.84 -5.69
CA GLU A 310 -20.23 0.45 -5.78
C GLU A 310 -21.73 0.27 -5.46
N LEU A 311 -22.20 0.93 -4.40
CA LEU A 311 -23.61 0.89 -4.01
C LEU A 311 -24.51 1.53 -5.09
N GLU A 312 -24.07 2.65 -5.66
CA GLU A 312 -24.78 3.31 -6.77
C GLU A 312 -24.83 2.43 -8.01
N ALA A 313 -23.74 1.77 -8.37
CA ALA A 313 -23.68 0.84 -9.49
C ALA A 313 -24.62 -0.36 -9.31
N ASP A 314 -24.66 -0.97 -8.12
CA ASP A 314 -25.58 -2.08 -7.82
C ASP A 314 -27.06 -1.63 -7.84
N THR A 315 -27.33 -0.44 -7.30
CA THR A 315 -28.68 0.14 -7.31
C THR A 315 -29.16 0.40 -8.74
N ALA A 316 -28.29 0.94 -9.58
CA ALA A 316 -28.60 1.20 -10.98
C ALA A 316 -28.81 -0.10 -11.77
N ARG A 317 -27.96 -1.12 -11.56
CA ARG A 317 -28.12 -2.45 -12.17
C ARG A 317 -29.49 -3.07 -11.85
N ARG A 318 -29.96 -2.93 -10.60
CA ARG A 318 -31.30 -3.41 -10.19
C ARG A 318 -32.44 -2.65 -10.87
N LYS A 319 -32.31 -1.32 -11.05
CA LYS A 319 -33.31 -0.51 -11.76
C LYS A 319 -33.37 -0.89 -13.24
N GLU A 320 -32.22 -1.04 -13.88
CA GLU A 320 -32.10 -1.40 -15.30
C GLU A 320 -32.65 -2.80 -15.57
N ALA A 321 -32.38 -3.77 -14.69
CA ALA A 321 -32.95 -5.12 -14.80
C ALA A 321 -34.49 -5.12 -14.70
N LYS A 322 -35.05 -4.27 -13.82
CA LYS A 322 -36.51 -4.10 -13.71
C LYS A 322 -37.12 -3.49 -14.98
N GLU A 323 -36.45 -2.49 -15.56
CA GLU A 323 -36.90 -1.85 -16.80
C GLU A 323 -36.89 -2.83 -17.98
N ILE A 324 -35.83 -3.61 -18.14
CA ILE A 324 -35.73 -4.65 -19.17
C ILE A 324 -36.83 -5.72 -18.97
N ALA A 325 -37.02 -6.19 -17.74
CA ALA A 325 -38.04 -7.18 -17.42
C ALA A 325 -39.48 -6.68 -17.68
N LEU A 326 -39.74 -5.38 -17.46
CA LEU A 326 -41.03 -4.77 -17.79
C LEU A 326 -41.29 -4.81 -19.30
N ARG A 327 -40.30 -4.41 -20.11
CA ARG A 327 -40.41 -4.43 -21.58
C ARG A 327 -40.51 -5.85 -22.15
N GLU A 328 -39.84 -6.82 -21.56
CA GLU A 328 -39.99 -8.23 -21.91
C GLU A 328 -41.41 -8.75 -21.65
N ARG A 329 -42.02 -8.31 -20.54
CA ARG A 329 -43.41 -8.65 -20.22
C ARG A 329 -44.38 -8.04 -21.23
N GLU A 330 -44.24 -6.76 -21.57
CA GLU A 330 -45.05 -6.10 -22.60
C GLU A 330 -44.98 -6.83 -23.95
N LEU A 331 -43.77 -7.26 -24.35
CA LEU A 331 -43.57 -8.01 -25.59
C LEU A 331 -44.20 -9.41 -25.53
N SER A 332 -44.12 -10.08 -24.38
CA SER A 332 -44.76 -11.38 -24.15
C SER A 332 -46.29 -11.28 -24.16
N GLU A 333 -46.87 -10.22 -23.63
CA GLU A 333 -48.32 -9.96 -23.67
C GLU A 333 -48.79 -9.73 -25.12
N LEU A 334 -48.00 -8.98 -25.90
CA LEU A 334 -48.28 -8.77 -27.32
C LEU A 334 -48.24 -10.09 -28.11
N ASP A 335 -47.28 -10.98 -27.79
CA ASP A 335 -47.17 -12.32 -28.38
C ASP A 335 -48.36 -13.21 -28.06
N GLN A 336 -48.85 -13.17 -26.82
CA GLN A 336 -50.06 -13.88 -26.43
C GLN A 336 -51.28 -13.37 -27.22
N LYS A 337 -51.41 -12.05 -27.41
CA LYS A 337 -52.51 -11.47 -28.19
C LYS A 337 -52.43 -11.88 -29.67
N ILE A 338 -51.25 -11.86 -30.28
CA ILE A 338 -51.03 -12.30 -31.67
C ILE A 338 -51.39 -13.78 -31.83
N ASN A 339 -50.93 -14.65 -30.91
CA ASN A 339 -51.25 -16.08 -30.95
C ASN A 339 -52.75 -16.36 -30.73
N ALA A 340 -53.40 -15.64 -29.82
CA ALA A 340 -54.83 -15.76 -29.58
C ALA A 340 -55.65 -15.39 -30.84
N MET A 341 -55.31 -14.27 -31.49
CA MET A 341 -55.94 -13.86 -32.75
C MET A 341 -55.71 -14.88 -33.87
N LYS A 342 -54.48 -15.40 -34.00
CA LYS A 342 -54.15 -16.47 -34.96
C LYS A 342 -55.03 -17.71 -34.77
N ASN A 343 -55.27 -18.13 -33.53
CA ASN A 343 -56.11 -19.29 -33.22
C ASN A 343 -57.60 -19.01 -33.55
N ARG A 344 -58.10 -17.80 -33.27
CA ARG A 344 -59.50 -17.42 -33.60
C ARG A 344 -59.77 -17.42 -35.10
N LEU A 345 -58.84 -16.89 -35.90
CA LEU A 345 -58.94 -16.84 -37.37
C LEU A 345 -58.99 -18.23 -38.05
N GLY A 346 -58.57 -19.29 -37.35
CA GLY A 346 -58.67 -20.68 -37.81
C GLY A 346 -59.91 -21.43 -37.31
N SER A 347 -60.86 -20.74 -36.68
CA SER A 347 -62.04 -21.31 -36.01
C SER A 347 -63.34 -20.58 -36.42
N SER A 348 -64.50 -21.07 -35.98
CA SER A 348 -65.80 -20.41 -36.17
C SER A 348 -66.05 -19.20 -35.25
N GLU A 349 -65.08 -18.80 -34.40
CA GLU A 349 -65.18 -17.73 -33.41
C GLU A 349 -64.49 -16.41 -33.84
N VAL A 350 -64.58 -16.05 -35.12
CA VAL A 350 -63.97 -14.80 -35.66
C VAL A 350 -64.72 -13.57 -35.13
N LYS A 351 -64.01 -12.62 -34.51
CA LYS A 351 -64.62 -11.36 -34.06
C LYS A 351 -64.65 -10.30 -35.16
N THR A 352 -65.54 -9.31 -35.05
CA THR A 352 -65.69 -8.20 -36.02
C THR A 352 -64.43 -7.37 -36.24
N ASP A 353 -63.51 -7.36 -35.27
CA ASP A 353 -62.24 -6.63 -35.24
C ASP A 353 -61.02 -7.48 -35.66
N ASP A 354 -61.20 -8.79 -35.89
CA ASP A 354 -60.16 -9.70 -36.38
C ASP A 354 -59.96 -9.53 -37.90
N SER A 355 -59.31 -8.44 -38.31
CA SER A 355 -58.98 -8.14 -39.72
C SER A 355 -57.49 -8.32 -40.04
N LEU A 356 -57.17 -8.41 -41.33
CA LEU A 356 -55.79 -8.44 -41.83
C LEU A 356 -55.01 -7.18 -41.41
N ASP A 357 -55.69 -6.03 -41.37
CA ASP A 357 -55.12 -4.74 -40.95
C ASP A 357 -54.78 -4.74 -39.45
N THR A 358 -55.64 -5.32 -38.61
CA THR A 358 -55.39 -5.45 -37.16
C THR A 358 -54.18 -6.35 -36.91
N MET A 359 -54.06 -7.48 -37.61
CA MET A 359 -52.87 -8.35 -37.53
C MET A 359 -51.60 -7.61 -37.96
N LEU A 360 -51.64 -6.90 -39.09
CA LEU A 360 -50.49 -6.16 -39.61
C LEU A 360 -50.03 -5.08 -38.62
N ALA A 361 -50.98 -4.38 -37.97
CA ALA A 361 -50.68 -3.39 -36.94
C ALA A 361 -50.00 -4.02 -35.71
N MET A 362 -50.50 -5.16 -35.22
CA MET A 362 -49.93 -5.86 -34.06
C MET A 362 -48.52 -6.42 -34.36
N VAL A 363 -48.30 -6.97 -35.55
CA VAL A 363 -46.98 -7.46 -35.99
C VAL A 363 -45.97 -6.31 -36.09
N LYS A 364 -46.35 -5.19 -36.71
CA LYS A 364 -45.50 -3.98 -36.76
C LYS A 364 -45.18 -3.45 -35.37
N GLN A 365 -46.18 -3.41 -34.48
CA GLN A 365 -45.97 -3.01 -33.09
C GLN A 365 -44.97 -3.92 -32.37
N LYS A 366 -45.06 -5.24 -32.57
CA LYS A 366 -44.13 -6.23 -32.01
C LYS A 366 -42.70 -6.00 -32.50
N GLU A 367 -42.53 -5.83 -33.81
CA GLU A 367 -41.22 -5.59 -34.41
C GLU A 367 -40.57 -4.32 -33.85
N ASP A 368 -41.34 -3.24 -33.71
CA ASP A 368 -40.85 -1.98 -33.16
C ASP A 368 -40.50 -2.09 -31.67
N GLN A 369 -41.33 -2.76 -30.86
CA GLN A 369 -41.05 -3.00 -29.46
C GLN A 369 -39.81 -3.89 -29.26
N ALA A 370 -39.66 -4.94 -30.08
CA ALA A 370 -38.48 -5.81 -30.06
C ALA A 370 -37.20 -5.05 -30.41
N LYS A 371 -37.22 -4.22 -31.46
CA LYS A 371 -36.10 -3.35 -31.85
C LYS A 371 -35.75 -2.36 -30.74
N ARG A 372 -36.74 -1.75 -30.09
CA ARG A 372 -36.53 -0.84 -28.95
C ARG A 372 -35.90 -1.55 -27.75
N LEU A 373 -36.37 -2.75 -27.43
CA LEU A 373 -35.81 -3.56 -26.35
C LEU A 373 -34.36 -3.98 -26.64
N GLU A 374 -34.04 -4.34 -27.87
CA GLU A 374 -32.66 -4.67 -28.26
C GLU A 374 -31.73 -3.46 -28.11
N ARG A 375 -32.17 -2.27 -28.57
CA ARG A 375 -31.43 -1.01 -28.39
C ARG A 375 -31.22 -0.69 -26.91
N LEU A 376 -32.27 -0.83 -26.09
CA LEU A 376 -32.21 -0.61 -24.64
C LEU A 376 -31.20 -1.55 -23.98
N ARG A 377 -31.23 -2.85 -24.31
CA ARG A 377 -30.25 -3.84 -23.81
C ARG A 377 -28.81 -3.47 -24.16
N LYS A 378 -28.56 -3.06 -25.42
CA LYS A 378 -27.22 -2.62 -25.86
C LYS A 378 -26.77 -1.38 -25.09
N GLN A 379 -27.66 -0.39 -24.93
CA GLN A 379 -27.37 0.83 -24.20
C GLN A 379 -27.06 0.55 -22.71
N LYS A 380 -27.90 -0.23 -22.02
CA LYS A 380 -27.70 -0.57 -20.61
C LYS A 380 -26.45 -1.40 -20.38
N LYS A 381 -26.14 -2.36 -21.27
CA LYS A 381 -24.89 -3.14 -21.21
C LYS A 381 -23.66 -2.24 -21.36
N ALA A 382 -23.70 -1.22 -22.24
CA ALA A 382 -22.62 -0.26 -22.39
C ALA A 382 -22.46 0.65 -21.15
N GLU A 383 -23.56 1.18 -20.61
CA GLU A 383 -23.57 2.00 -19.38
C GLU A 383 -23.04 1.21 -18.17
N GLN A 384 -23.43 -0.05 -18.03
CA GLN A 384 -22.91 -0.95 -16.99
C GLN A 384 -21.40 -1.19 -17.16
N LYS A 385 -20.95 -1.52 -18.38
CA LYS A 385 -19.52 -1.76 -18.66
C LYS A 385 -18.67 -0.53 -18.33
N LYS A 386 -19.17 0.68 -18.65
CA LYS A 386 -18.46 1.93 -18.35
C LYS A 386 -18.30 2.14 -16.83
N ARG A 387 -19.39 1.98 -16.05
CA ARG A 387 -19.34 2.13 -14.58
C ARG A 387 -18.44 1.09 -13.91
N GLU A 388 -18.50 -0.16 -14.37
CA GLU A 388 -17.66 -1.23 -13.83
C GLU A 388 -16.18 -1.01 -14.15
N ALA A 389 -15.86 -0.51 -15.34
CA ALA A 389 -14.49 -0.15 -15.71
C ALA A 389 -13.94 1.00 -14.85
N GLU A 390 -14.74 2.02 -14.58
CA GLU A 390 -14.35 3.15 -13.73
C GLU A 390 -14.08 2.71 -12.28
N ILE A 391 -14.96 1.89 -11.71
CA ILE A 391 -14.76 1.32 -10.36
C ILE A 391 -13.53 0.40 -10.32
N ALA A 392 -13.32 -0.41 -11.35
CA ALA A 392 -12.16 -1.29 -11.43
C ALA A 392 -10.85 -0.50 -11.51
N GLN A 393 -10.81 0.57 -12.30
CA GLN A 393 -9.66 1.45 -12.41
C GLN A 393 -9.30 2.08 -11.06
N LEU A 394 -10.28 2.63 -10.35
CA LEU A 394 -10.06 3.23 -9.03
C LEU A 394 -9.58 2.22 -7.97
N LYS A 395 -10.01 0.96 -8.07
CA LYS A 395 -9.51 -0.13 -7.21
C LYS A 395 -8.05 -0.43 -7.49
N ILE A 396 -7.67 -0.51 -8.75
CA ILE A 396 -6.28 -0.74 -9.18
C ILE A 396 -5.38 0.38 -8.65
N GLU A 397 -5.73 1.64 -8.90
CA GLU A 397 -4.95 2.80 -8.43
C GLU A 397 -4.78 2.82 -6.91
N ARG A 398 -5.82 2.41 -6.16
CA ARG A 398 -5.76 2.30 -4.71
C ARG A 398 -4.81 1.18 -4.26
N GLU A 399 -4.87 0.01 -4.90
CA GLU A 399 -3.99 -1.11 -4.59
C GLU A 399 -2.53 -0.78 -4.93
N GLU A 400 -2.26 -0.12 -6.05
CA GLU A 400 -0.92 0.36 -6.42
C GLU A 400 -0.35 1.32 -5.37
N LYS A 401 -1.14 2.29 -4.88
CA LYS A 401 -0.72 3.18 -3.79
C LYS A 401 -0.39 2.41 -2.50
N ILE A 402 -1.14 1.37 -2.18
CA ILE A 402 -0.90 0.52 -1.00
C ILE A 402 0.40 -0.28 -1.18
N ILE A 403 0.62 -0.84 -2.37
CA ILE A 403 1.83 -1.59 -2.70
C ILE A 403 3.07 -0.70 -2.63
N ALA A 404 3.02 0.51 -3.20
CA ALA A 404 4.13 1.46 -3.13
C ALA A 404 4.47 1.86 -1.68
N ALA A 405 3.45 2.05 -0.84
CA ALA A 405 3.65 2.28 0.59
C ALA A 405 4.28 1.05 1.29
N LEU A 406 3.84 -0.15 0.92
CA LEU A 406 4.38 -1.39 1.47
C LEU A 406 5.83 -1.65 1.04
N GLU A 407 6.20 -1.33 -0.20
CA GLU A 407 7.59 -1.38 -0.69
C GLU A 407 8.51 -0.49 0.15
N THR A 408 8.03 0.71 0.48
CA THR A 408 8.75 1.64 1.35
C THR A 408 8.95 1.06 2.75
N GLU A 409 7.91 0.45 3.34
CA GLU A 409 8.02 -0.18 4.67
C GLU A 409 8.89 -1.44 4.65
N VAL A 410 8.86 -2.22 3.57
CA VAL A 410 9.76 -3.36 3.36
C VAL A 410 11.22 -2.90 3.27
N LYS A 411 11.49 -1.77 2.61
CA LYS A 411 12.84 -1.19 2.56
C LYS A 411 13.34 -0.87 3.97
N LYS A 412 12.53 -0.19 4.79
CA LYS A 412 12.85 0.08 6.21
C LYS A 412 13.08 -1.19 7.02
N TYR A 413 12.23 -2.20 6.85
CA TYR A 413 12.41 -3.49 7.53
C TYR A 413 13.74 -4.14 7.15
N LYS A 414 14.10 -4.15 5.86
CA LYS A 414 15.38 -4.71 5.38
C LYS A 414 16.57 -3.98 5.99
N GLU A 415 16.52 -2.65 6.05
CA GLU A 415 17.55 -1.82 6.69
C GLU A 415 17.70 -2.11 8.19
N ILE A 416 16.58 -2.31 8.90
CA ILE A 416 16.59 -2.68 10.33
C ILE A 416 17.31 -4.02 10.53
N ILE A 417 17.00 -5.04 9.72
CA ILE A 417 17.56 -6.38 9.94
C ILE A 417 18.99 -6.55 9.39
N SER A 418 19.44 -5.66 8.50
CA SER A 418 20.83 -5.62 8.04
C SER A 418 21.76 -4.90 9.02
N SER A 419 21.22 -4.20 10.02
CA SER A 419 22.00 -3.51 11.05
C SER A 419 22.42 -4.46 12.17
N GLU A 420 23.70 -4.35 12.60
CA GLU A 420 24.30 -5.11 13.72
C GLU A 420 23.45 -5.06 15.00
N TYR A 421 22.81 -3.93 15.27
CA TYR A 421 21.96 -3.72 16.46
C TYR A 421 20.47 -4.00 16.21
N GLY A 422 20.03 -3.94 14.96
CA GLY A 422 18.63 -4.09 14.57
C GLY A 422 18.20 -5.55 14.34
N ILE A 423 19.16 -6.48 14.22
CA ILE A 423 18.86 -7.91 14.05
C ILE A 423 18.04 -8.48 15.22
N ASN A 424 18.28 -7.98 16.45
CA ASN A 424 17.50 -8.34 17.64
C ASN A 424 16.06 -7.78 17.61
N LEU A 425 15.78 -6.81 16.75
CA LEU A 425 14.45 -6.23 16.53
C LEU A 425 13.70 -6.88 15.38
N LYS A 426 14.27 -7.86 14.67
CA LYS A 426 13.67 -8.53 13.50
C LYS A 426 12.20 -8.87 13.69
N LYS A 427 11.87 -9.54 14.80
CA LYS A 427 10.50 -9.95 15.12
C LYS A 427 9.54 -8.78 15.33
N SER A 428 9.99 -7.74 16.04
CA SER A 428 9.20 -6.54 16.31
C SER A 428 9.02 -5.69 15.04
N ALA A 429 10.08 -5.54 14.24
CA ALA A 429 10.05 -4.85 12.96
C ALA A 429 9.15 -5.58 11.96
N TRP A 430 9.18 -6.91 11.93
CA TRP A 430 8.28 -7.71 11.09
C TRP A 430 6.83 -7.52 11.51
N LYS A 431 6.51 -7.58 12.80
CA LYS A 431 5.15 -7.30 13.30
C LYS A 431 4.68 -5.89 12.92
N ALA A 432 5.55 -4.89 13.02
CA ALA A 432 5.23 -3.52 12.64
C ALA A 432 4.96 -3.39 11.13
N LEU A 433 5.78 -4.03 10.30
CA LEU A 433 5.57 -4.12 8.86
C LEU A 433 4.24 -4.79 8.52
N ILE A 434 3.94 -5.94 9.13
CA ILE A 434 2.68 -6.66 8.91
C ILE A 434 1.47 -5.86 9.35
N ALA A 435 1.56 -5.09 10.44
CA ALA A 435 0.47 -4.22 10.89
C ALA A 435 0.13 -3.09 9.90
N LYS A 436 1.03 -2.78 8.95
CA LYS A 436 0.79 -1.83 7.86
C LYS A 436 0.19 -2.48 6.62
N CYS A 437 0.24 -3.80 6.51
CA CYS A 437 -0.39 -4.55 5.43
C CYS A 437 -1.91 -4.60 5.61
N PRO A 438 -2.70 -4.57 4.51
CA PRO A 438 -4.11 -4.89 4.60
C PRO A 438 -4.35 -6.30 5.17
N PRO A 439 -5.49 -6.56 5.83
CA PRO A 439 -5.81 -7.87 6.37
C PRO A 439 -5.67 -8.98 5.33
N GLY A 440 -5.03 -10.09 5.71
CA GLY A 440 -4.82 -11.23 4.81
C GLY A 440 -3.61 -11.11 3.89
N TRP A 441 -2.94 -9.95 3.78
CA TRP A 441 -1.80 -9.76 2.87
C TRP A 441 -0.51 -10.43 3.33
N ALA A 442 -0.31 -10.50 4.64
CA ALA A 442 0.86 -11.12 5.25
C ALA A 442 0.63 -12.58 5.66
N ASP A 443 -0.57 -13.11 5.43
CA ASP A 443 -0.97 -14.40 5.98
C ASP A 443 -0.06 -15.51 5.46
N GLY A 444 0.49 -16.27 6.40
CA GLY A 444 1.43 -17.38 6.18
C GLY A 444 2.65 -17.02 5.33
N ILE A 445 3.11 -15.78 5.43
CA ILE A 445 4.44 -15.36 5.03
C ILE A 445 5.33 -15.48 6.26
N GLU A 446 6.39 -16.27 6.15
CA GLU A 446 7.34 -16.46 7.24
C GLU A 446 8.03 -15.14 7.62
N GLU A 447 8.39 -15.03 8.90
CA GLU A 447 9.03 -13.85 9.46
C GLU A 447 10.29 -13.46 8.66
N GLY A 448 10.23 -12.27 8.05
CA GLY A 448 11.31 -11.69 7.27
C GLY A 448 11.31 -12.04 5.79
N ASN A 449 10.35 -12.82 5.28
CA ASN A 449 10.23 -13.11 3.87
C ASN A 449 9.58 -11.95 3.09
N CYS A 450 10.31 -10.84 3.01
CA CYS A 450 9.89 -9.62 2.32
C CYS A 450 9.68 -9.81 0.83
N MET A 451 10.47 -10.67 0.20
CA MET A 451 10.33 -10.97 -1.23
C MET A 451 9.02 -11.66 -1.51
N LEU A 452 8.61 -12.62 -0.68
CA LEU A 452 7.31 -13.26 -0.80
C LEU A 452 6.16 -12.30 -0.45
N LEU A 453 6.35 -11.40 0.53
CA LEU A 453 5.38 -10.35 0.86
C LEU A 453 5.13 -9.42 -0.33
N LEU A 454 6.18 -8.87 -0.92
CA LEU A 454 6.07 -7.99 -2.09
C LEU A 454 5.58 -8.74 -3.32
N ARG A 455 6.13 -9.94 -3.59
CA ARG A 455 5.69 -10.77 -4.71
C ARG A 455 4.21 -11.13 -4.59
N ASN A 456 3.74 -11.57 -3.44
CA ASN A 456 2.32 -11.86 -3.23
C ASN A 456 1.45 -10.60 -3.32
N SER A 457 1.97 -9.44 -2.91
CA SER A 457 1.25 -8.15 -3.01
C SER A 457 1.14 -7.68 -4.45
N LEU A 458 2.23 -7.78 -5.24
CA LEU A 458 2.30 -7.46 -6.67
C LEU A 458 1.53 -8.47 -7.55
N GLN A 459 1.40 -9.71 -7.07
CA GLN A 459 0.71 -10.80 -7.78
C GLN A 459 -0.76 -10.93 -7.38
N ARG A 460 -1.26 -10.20 -6.38
CA ARG A 460 -2.70 -10.10 -6.10
C ARG A 460 -3.37 -9.31 -7.20
N LYS A 461 -3.67 -9.99 -8.30
CA LYS A 461 -4.63 -9.46 -9.28
C LYS A 461 -5.99 -9.43 -8.60
N PRO A 462 -6.78 -8.34 -8.74
CA PRO A 462 -8.14 -8.32 -8.23
C PRO A 462 -8.91 -9.53 -8.78
N PRO A 463 -9.83 -10.13 -8.00
CA PRO A 463 -10.60 -11.26 -8.49
C PRO A 463 -11.24 -10.93 -9.84
N TRP A 464 -10.90 -11.71 -10.86
CA TRP A 464 -11.46 -11.49 -12.18
C TRP A 464 -12.88 -12.05 -12.19
N LYS A 465 -13.83 -11.22 -12.61
CA LYS A 465 -15.23 -11.63 -12.72
C LYS A 465 -15.57 -11.86 -14.18
N ASP A 466 -15.98 -13.08 -14.52
CA ASP A 466 -16.47 -13.39 -15.85
C ASP A 466 -17.75 -12.57 -16.12
N PRO A 467 -17.77 -11.71 -17.14
CA PRO A 467 -18.88 -10.78 -17.35
C PRO A 467 -20.17 -11.47 -17.78
N GLU A 468 -20.07 -12.67 -18.38
CA GLU A 468 -21.22 -13.39 -18.89
C GLU A 468 -21.88 -14.24 -17.81
N THR A 469 -21.13 -14.76 -16.84
CA THR A 469 -21.68 -15.64 -15.78
C THR A 469 -21.65 -15.04 -14.38
N GLY A 470 -20.84 -14.01 -14.16
CA GLY A 470 -20.59 -13.45 -12.85
C GLY A 470 -19.71 -14.32 -11.95
N MET A 471 -19.08 -15.38 -12.49
CA MET A 471 -18.12 -16.20 -11.74
C MET A 471 -16.89 -15.37 -11.38
N GLU A 472 -16.48 -15.42 -10.11
CA GLU A 472 -15.26 -14.77 -9.62
C GLU A 472 -14.10 -15.78 -9.59
N PHE A 473 -12.93 -15.36 -10.08
CA PHE A 473 -11.70 -16.14 -10.10
C PHE A 473 -10.62 -15.42 -9.30
N VAL A 474 -9.87 -16.16 -8.51
CA VAL A 474 -8.73 -15.70 -7.73
C VAL A 474 -7.45 -16.09 -8.46
N TYR A 475 -6.53 -15.13 -8.60
CA TYR A 475 -5.20 -15.42 -9.15
C TYR A 475 -4.34 -16.08 -8.08
N VAL A 476 -3.78 -17.22 -8.43
CA VAL A 476 -2.88 -18.01 -7.60
C VAL A 476 -1.46 -17.86 -8.20
N PRO A 477 -0.49 -17.31 -7.47
CA PRO A 477 0.82 -16.90 -7.99
C PRO A 477 1.75 -18.03 -8.46
N GLY A 478 1.32 -19.29 -8.39
CA GLY A 478 2.18 -20.45 -8.60
C GLY A 478 3.27 -20.56 -7.53
N GLY A 479 4.00 -21.68 -7.51
CA GLY A 479 5.03 -21.94 -6.51
C GLY A 479 5.15 -23.42 -6.18
N CYS A 480 6.13 -23.75 -5.33
CA CYS A 480 6.43 -25.13 -4.93
C CYS A 480 5.92 -25.41 -3.52
N PHE A 481 5.40 -26.62 -3.30
CA PHE A 481 4.90 -27.06 -2.01
C PHE A 481 5.10 -28.56 -1.79
N LYS A 482 4.95 -28.99 -0.54
CA LYS A 482 4.92 -30.41 -0.19
C LYS A 482 3.48 -30.93 -0.30
N MET A 483 3.22 -31.72 -1.34
CA MET A 483 1.91 -32.33 -1.62
C MET A 483 1.76 -33.64 -0.86
N GLY A 484 0.58 -33.89 -0.29
CA GLY A 484 0.25 -35.12 0.44
C GLY A 484 0.33 -35.01 1.97
N SER A 485 0.41 -36.16 2.64
CA SER A 485 0.39 -36.25 4.11
C SER A 485 1.23 -37.40 4.67
N HIS A 486 1.99 -37.13 5.74
CA HIS A 486 2.81 -38.15 6.43
C HIS A 486 1.99 -39.11 7.30
N SER A 487 0.82 -38.69 7.80
CA SER A 487 0.05 -39.40 8.82
C SER A 487 -1.30 -39.93 8.35
N ALA A 488 -1.58 -39.89 7.04
CA ALA A 488 -2.87 -40.29 6.46
C ALA A 488 -2.78 -41.58 5.62
N SER A 489 -3.81 -41.83 4.82
CA SER A 489 -3.99 -42.98 3.92
C SER A 489 -2.80 -43.19 2.97
N SER A 490 -2.60 -44.42 2.51
CA SER A 490 -1.46 -44.79 1.66
C SER A 490 -1.43 -44.05 0.32
N ASP A 491 -2.59 -43.67 -0.22
CA ASP A 491 -2.74 -42.94 -1.48
C ASP A 491 -2.47 -41.42 -1.35
N GLU A 492 -2.26 -40.91 -0.13
CA GLU A 492 -1.79 -39.55 0.17
C GLU A 492 -0.26 -39.48 0.37
N LYS A 493 0.43 -40.60 0.17
CA LYS A 493 1.88 -40.77 0.35
C LYS A 493 2.57 -41.13 -0.98
N PRO A 494 3.88 -40.85 -1.11
CA PRO A 494 4.71 -40.08 -0.19
C PRO A 494 4.41 -38.58 -0.26
N VAL A 495 4.78 -37.86 0.80
CA VAL A 495 4.89 -36.39 0.72
C VAL A 495 6.05 -36.06 -0.22
N HIS A 496 5.78 -35.28 -1.26
CA HIS A 496 6.75 -34.97 -2.30
C HIS A 496 6.63 -33.50 -2.73
N GLU A 497 7.67 -32.97 -3.35
CA GLU A 497 7.68 -31.59 -3.83
C GLU A 497 6.98 -31.47 -5.18
N VAL A 498 6.03 -30.54 -5.27
CA VAL A 498 5.32 -30.19 -6.50
C VAL A 498 5.37 -28.69 -6.68
N CYS A 499 5.68 -28.23 -7.90
CA CYS A 499 5.60 -26.84 -8.32
C CYS A 499 4.45 -26.68 -9.31
N VAL A 500 3.61 -25.68 -9.09
CA VAL A 500 2.53 -25.31 -10.02
C VAL A 500 2.80 -23.93 -10.62
N ASP A 501 2.53 -23.78 -11.91
CA ASP A 501 2.56 -22.50 -12.59
C ASP A 501 1.45 -21.59 -12.06
N PRO A 502 1.53 -20.26 -12.23
CA PRO A 502 0.46 -19.37 -11.86
C PRO A 502 -0.83 -19.67 -12.63
N PHE A 503 -1.97 -19.62 -11.94
CA PHE A 503 -3.27 -19.94 -12.52
C PHE A 503 -4.38 -19.14 -11.86
N TRP A 504 -5.52 -19.06 -12.53
CA TRP A 504 -6.75 -18.53 -11.94
C TRP A 504 -7.66 -19.69 -11.56
N ILE A 505 -8.26 -19.64 -10.37
CA ILE A 505 -9.22 -20.64 -9.88
C ILE A 505 -10.47 -19.96 -9.34
N GLY A 506 -11.63 -20.60 -9.52
CA GLY A 506 -12.91 -20.12 -9.03
C GLY A 506 -12.84 -19.87 -7.53
N LYS A 507 -13.28 -18.67 -7.12
CA LYS A 507 -13.36 -18.25 -5.72
C LYS A 507 -14.29 -19.17 -4.91
N TYR A 508 -15.30 -19.70 -5.57
CA TYR A 508 -16.32 -20.61 -5.05
C TYR A 508 -16.46 -21.84 -5.96
N GLU A 509 -17.15 -22.86 -5.47
CA GLU A 509 -17.75 -23.91 -6.30
C GLU A 509 -18.69 -23.30 -7.35
N VAL A 510 -18.89 -23.98 -8.49
CA VAL A 510 -19.90 -23.56 -9.47
C VAL A 510 -21.28 -23.63 -8.83
N THR A 511 -22.00 -22.52 -8.87
CA THR A 511 -23.30 -22.41 -8.20
C THR A 511 -24.45 -22.91 -9.06
N GLN A 512 -25.59 -23.21 -8.44
CA GLN A 512 -26.82 -23.62 -9.13
C GLN A 512 -27.32 -22.56 -10.11
N GLY A 513 -27.21 -21.27 -9.76
CA GLY A 513 -27.58 -20.17 -10.65
C GLY A 513 -26.67 -20.09 -11.88
N GLN A 514 -25.36 -20.24 -11.68
CA GLN A 514 -24.39 -20.28 -12.79
C GLN A 514 -24.61 -21.52 -13.68
N TRP A 515 -24.85 -22.68 -13.08
CA TRP A 515 -25.21 -23.90 -13.82
C TRP A 515 -26.42 -23.68 -14.71
N LYS A 516 -27.53 -23.25 -14.11
CA LYS A 516 -28.81 -23.05 -14.80
C LYS A 516 -28.70 -22.06 -15.95
N LYS A 517 -27.89 -21.02 -15.80
CA LYS A 517 -27.65 -20.03 -16.85
C LYS A 517 -27.02 -20.63 -18.12
N ILE A 518 -26.11 -21.60 -17.97
CA ILE A 518 -25.38 -22.22 -19.09
C ILE A 518 -26.10 -23.47 -19.63
N MET A 519 -26.67 -24.27 -18.73
CA MET A 519 -27.19 -25.60 -19.06
C MET A 519 -28.70 -25.61 -19.30
N GLY A 520 -29.42 -24.64 -18.72
CA GLY A 520 -30.88 -24.49 -18.81
C GLY A 520 -31.68 -25.22 -17.73
N ASP A 521 -31.04 -26.11 -16.97
CA ASP A 521 -31.67 -26.96 -15.94
C ASP A 521 -31.01 -26.80 -14.56
N ASN A 522 -31.46 -27.58 -13.56
CA ASN A 522 -30.78 -27.67 -12.26
C ASN A 522 -30.89 -29.12 -11.72
N PRO A 523 -29.79 -29.91 -11.79
CA PRO A 523 -29.79 -31.32 -11.39
C PRO A 523 -29.71 -31.53 -9.87
N SER A 524 -29.43 -30.47 -9.12
CA SER A 524 -29.19 -30.49 -7.67
C SER A 524 -30.36 -31.12 -6.91
N LYS A 525 -30.05 -31.96 -5.91
CA LYS A 525 -30.97 -32.43 -4.87
C LYS A 525 -31.42 -31.28 -3.97
N PHE A 526 -30.47 -30.46 -3.49
CA PHE A 526 -30.71 -29.38 -2.54
C PHE A 526 -30.96 -28.06 -3.27
N ARG A 527 -32.18 -27.86 -3.78
CA ARG A 527 -32.58 -26.68 -4.57
C ARG A 527 -32.89 -25.46 -3.71
N SER A 528 -31.94 -25.09 -2.86
CA SER A 528 -32.11 -24.09 -1.80
C SER A 528 -31.89 -22.65 -2.27
N GLY A 529 -31.36 -22.43 -3.48
CA GLY A 529 -31.17 -21.11 -4.06
C GLY A 529 -30.04 -21.04 -5.09
N ASN A 530 -29.92 -19.90 -5.77
CA ASN A 530 -28.95 -19.72 -6.84
C ASN A 530 -27.48 -19.73 -6.37
N ASP A 531 -27.22 -19.36 -5.11
CA ASP A 531 -25.86 -19.21 -4.55
C ASP A 531 -25.38 -20.45 -3.78
N PHE A 532 -26.05 -21.59 -3.97
CA PHE A 532 -25.60 -22.89 -3.45
C PHE A 532 -24.75 -23.60 -4.51
N PRO A 533 -23.83 -24.50 -4.14
CA PRO A 533 -23.10 -25.30 -5.12
C PRO A 533 -24.08 -26.14 -5.95
N VAL A 534 -23.78 -26.30 -7.23
CA VAL A 534 -24.44 -27.31 -8.05
C VAL A 534 -23.91 -28.68 -7.65
N GLU A 535 -24.82 -29.61 -7.36
CA GLU A 535 -24.47 -31.01 -7.08
C GLU A 535 -25.29 -31.99 -7.92
N ARG A 536 -25.01 -33.29 -7.79
CA ARG A 536 -25.46 -34.35 -8.73
C ARG A 536 -24.99 -34.13 -10.16
N VAL A 537 -23.82 -33.53 -10.32
CA VAL A 537 -23.15 -33.37 -11.61
C VAL A 537 -21.95 -34.30 -11.71
N SER A 538 -21.82 -35.00 -12.83
CA SER A 538 -20.68 -35.88 -13.08
C SER A 538 -19.51 -35.12 -13.68
N TRP A 539 -18.32 -35.72 -13.69
CA TRP A 539 -17.16 -35.17 -14.39
C TRP A 539 -17.49 -34.89 -15.86
N ASN A 540 -18.19 -35.82 -16.52
CA ASN A 540 -18.66 -35.65 -17.90
C ASN A 540 -19.60 -34.45 -18.07
N ASP A 541 -20.48 -34.19 -17.09
CA ASP A 541 -21.37 -33.02 -17.14
C ASP A 541 -20.59 -31.72 -16.90
N ALA A 542 -19.59 -31.74 -16.03
CA ALA A 542 -18.69 -30.60 -15.83
C ALA A 542 -17.92 -30.24 -17.12
N LYS A 543 -17.43 -31.24 -17.88
CA LYS A 543 -16.83 -30.99 -19.20
C LYS A 543 -17.83 -30.42 -20.22
N LYS A 544 -19.08 -30.89 -20.21
CA LYS A 544 -20.16 -30.32 -21.06
C LYS A 544 -20.44 -28.86 -20.68
N PHE A 545 -20.53 -28.56 -19.39
CA PHE A 545 -20.68 -27.21 -18.86
C PHE A 545 -19.55 -26.29 -19.35
N ILE A 546 -18.29 -26.73 -19.20
CA ILE A 546 -17.10 -26.00 -19.66
C ILE A 546 -17.17 -25.71 -21.17
N SER A 547 -17.57 -26.70 -21.98
CA SER A 547 -17.71 -26.54 -23.43
C SER A 547 -18.75 -25.47 -23.80
N ARG A 548 -19.94 -25.49 -23.18
CA ARG A 548 -20.98 -24.48 -23.40
C ARG A 548 -20.56 -23.10 -22.88
N LEU A 549 -19.92 -23.05 -21.73
CA LEU A 549 -19.41 -21.81 -21.15
C LEU A 549 -18.36 -21.15 -22.07
N LYS A 550 -17.47 -21.94 -22.67
CA LYS A 550 -16.51 -21.46 -23.66
C LYS A 550 -17.20 -20.83 -24.87
N GLN A 551 -18.29 -21.41 -25.35
CA GLN A 551 -19.07 -20.86 -26.47
C GLN A 551 -19.73 -19.52 -26.13
N GLN A 552 -20.17 -19.31 -24.88
CA GLN A 552 -20.84 -18.08 -24.47
C GLN A 552 -19.88 -16.94 -24.09
N SER A 553 -18.82 -17.26 -23.34
CA SER A 553 -17.89 -16.26 -22.80
C SER A 553 -16.72 -15.94 -23.74
N GLY A 554 -16.36 -16.85 -24.65
CA GLY A 554 -15.12 -16.79 -25.42
C GLY A 554 -13.85 -17.04 -24.60
N ASN A 555 -13.96 -17.27 -23.29
CA ASN A 555 -12.84 -17.59 -22.39
C ASN A 555 -12.62 -19.10 -22.30
N THR A 556 -11.39 -19.52 -21.99
CA THR A 556 -11.05 -20.94 -21.88
C THR A 556 -11.00 -21.38 -20.42
N PHE A 557 -11.99 -22.18 -20.02
CA PHE A 557 -12.09 -22.78 -18.69
C PHE A 557 -11.69 -24.26 -18.71
N ARG A 558 -11.33 -24.78 -17.54
CA ARG A 558 -11.00 -26.20 -17.31
C ARG A 558 -11.25 -26.58 -15.85
N LEU A 559 -11.22 -27.87 -15.54
CA LEU A 559 -11.09 -28.32 -14.16
C LEU A 559 -9.66 -28.05 -13.65
N PRO A 560 -9.47 -27.85 -12.33
CA PRO A 560 -8.14 -27.84 -11.74
C PRO A 560 -7.46 -29.20 -11.89
N THR A 561 -6.13 -29.22 -11.97
CA THR A 561 -5.40 -30.46 -11.68
C THR A 561 -5.46 -30.73 -10.18
N GLU A 562 -5.26 -31.98 -9.77
CA GLU A 562 -5.23 -32.35 -8.35
C GLU A 562 -4.19 -31.53 -7.58
N ALA A 563 -3.02 -31.33 -8.19
CA ALA A 563 -1.94 -30.52 -7.61
C ALA A 563 -2.31 -29.04 -7.48
N GLN A 564 -2.94 -28.45 -8.50
CA GLN A 564 -3.43 -27.07 -8.44
C GLN A 564 -4.49 -26.90 -7.35
N TRP A 565 -5.39 -27.88 -7.25
CA TRP A 565 -6.44 -27.88 -6.23
C TRP A 565 -5.83 -27.92 -4.82
N GLU A 566 -4.90 -28.84 -4.54
CA GLU A 566 -4.28 -28.93 -3.21
C GLU A 566 -3.43 -27.69 -2.88
N TYR A 567 -2.65 -27.20 -3.84
CA TYR A 567 -1.87 -25.97 -3.67
C TYR A 567 -2.76 -24.78 -3.30
N ALA A 568 -3.89 -24.63 -4.00
CA ALA A 568 -4.88 -23.61 -3.74
C ALA A 568 -5.54 -23.82 -2.36
N ALA A 569 -5.97 -25.04 -2.03
CA ALA A 569 -6.60 -25.38 -0.75
C ALA A 569 -5.70 -25.00 0.42
N ARG A 570 -4.41 -25.29 0.29
CA ARG A 570 -3.33 -24.97 1.24
C ARG A 570 -2.87 -23.51 1.21
N SER A 571 -3.72 -22.57 0.77
CA SER A 571 -3.39 -21.13 0.76
C SER A 571 -2.06 -20.81 0.06
N GLY A 572 -1.76 -21.49 -1.06
CA GLY A 572 -0.48 -21.38 -1.77
C GLY A 572 0.59 -22.33 -1.22
N GLY A 573 0.20 -23.57 -0.88
CA GLY A 573 1.14 -24.61 -0.50
C GLY A 573 1.58 -24.67 0.96
N LYS A 574 0.90 -23.96 1.86
CA LYS A 574 1.18 -23.98 3.30
C LYS A 574 0.87 -25.34 3.94
N ASN A 575 1.53 -25.61 5.06
CA ASN A 575 1.25 -26.81 5.86
C ASN A 575 -0.03 -26.61 6.71
N GLN A 576 -1.20 -26.78 6.09
CA GLN A 576 -2.52 -26.68 6.73
C GLN A 576 -3.26 -28.01 6.66
N THR A 577 -3.96 -28.38 7.74
CA THR A 577 -4.80 -29.59 7.72
C THR A 577 -6.07 -29.38 6.91
N TYR A 578 -6.73 -28.22 7.08
CA TYR A 578 -7.92 -27.81 6.35
C TYR A 578 -7.66 -26.51 5.60
N ALA A 579 -8.45 -26.23 4.57
CA ALA A 579 -8.26 -25.03 3.78
C ALA A 579 -8.55 -23.77 4.62
N GLY A 580 -7.52 -22.96 4.88
CA GLY A 580 -7.65 -21.75 5.69
C GLY A 580 -7.33 -21.89 7.17
N GLY A 581 -6.94 -23.09 7.65
CA GLY A 581 -6.41 -23.26 9.00
C GLY A 581 -6.70 -24.62 9.60
N ASN A 582 -6.55 -24.71 10.92
CA ASN A 582 -6.75 -25.96 11.67
C ASN A 582 -8.09 -26.01 12.42
N ASN A 583 -8.85 -24.91 12.46
CA ASN A 583 -10.19 -24.87 13.03
C ASN A 583 -11.24 -25.23 11.98
N LEU A 584 -11.61 -26.51 11.90
CA LEU A 584 -12.53 -27.04 10.90
C LEU A 584 -13.89 -26.32 10.85
N ASP A 585 -14.49 -26.02 12.00
CA ASP A 585 -15.81 -25.39 12.05
C ASP A 585 -15.84 -23.98 11.45
N SER A 586 -14.70 -23.29 11.42
CA SER A 586 -14.59 -21.96 10.84
C SER A 586 -14.51 -21.97 9.32
N VAL A 587 -14.02 -23.06 8.71
CA VAL A 587 -13.69 -23.12 7.27
C VAL A 587 -14.56 -24.07 6.48
N ALA A 588 -15.30 -24.98 7.13
CA ALA A 588 -15.99 -26.07 6.44
C ALA A 588 -17.45 -26.25 6.86
N TRP A 589 -18.26 -26.69 5.90
CA TRP A 589 -19.54 -27.35 6.12
C TRP A 589 -19.36 -28.86 5.99
N TYR A 590 -19.46 -29.60 7.08
CA TYR A 590 -19.21 -31.04 7.15
C TYR A 590 -20.25 -31.74 8.03
N SER A 591 -20.13 -33.05 8.24
CA SER A 591 -21.18 -33.88 8.87
C SER A 591 -21.73 -33.33 10.19
N SER A 592 -20.88 -32.70 11.01
CA SER A 592 -21.29 -32.23 12.35
C SER A 592 -21.96 -30.86 12.37
N ASN A 593 -21.79 -30.03 11.33
CA ASN A 593 -22.30 -28.64 11.34
C ASN A 593 -23.17 -28.27 10.12
N SER A 594 -23.27 -29.14 9.11
CA SER A 594 -24.02 -28.86 7.88
C SER A 594 -25.54 -28.99 8.04
N GLY A 595 -26.02 -29.70 9.06
CA GLY A 595 -27.43 -30.03 9.17
C GLY A 595 -27.93 -30.90 8.00
N ASN A 596 -27.07 -31.79 7.50
CA ASN A 596 -27.35 -32.76 6.44
C ASN A 596 -27.75 -32.16 5.08
N LYS A 597 -27.14 -31.04 4.69
CA LYS A 597 -27.39 -30.37 3.40
C LYS A 597 -26.23 -29.48 2.97
N THR A 598 -26.20 -29.10 1.69
CA THR A 598 -25.31 -28.07 1.19
C THR A 598 -25.69 -26.68 1.71
N HIS A 599 -24.73 -25.77 1.71
CA HIS A 599 -24.88 -24.38 2.15
C HIS A 599 -24.50 -23.41 1.04
N ARG A 600 -24.89 -22.14 1.22
CA ARG A 600 -24.48 -21.07 0.31
C ARG A 600 -22.95 -20.98 0.30
N VAL A 601 -22.39 -20.85 -0.91
CA VAL A 601 -20.94 -20.70 -1.07
C VAL A 601 -20.47 -19.43 -0.37
N GLY A 602 -19.25 -19.46 0.17
CA GLY A 602 -18.61 -18.30 0.77
C GLY A 602 -19.15 -17.89 2.14
N THR A 603 -19.86 -18.77 2.84
CA THR A 603 -20.42 -18.48 4.17
C THR A 603 -19.51 -18.84 5.34
N LYS A 604 -18.50 -19.67 5.10
CA LYS A 604 -17.39 -19.94 6.03
C LYS A 604 -16.19 -19.05 5.72
N SER A 605 -15.17 -19.08 6.56
CA SER A 605 -13.93 -18.34 6.32
C SER A 605 -13.21 -18.87 5.08
N SER A 606 -12.69 -17.96 4.25
CA SER A 606 -11.82 -18.32 3.13
C SER A 606 -10.45 -18.79 3.62
N ASN A 607 -9.71 -19.44 2.72
CA ASN A 607 -8.29 -19.66 2.92
C ASN A 607 -7.46 -18.38 2.72
N GLY A 608 -6.14 -18.47 2.91
CA GLY A 608 -5.22 -17.32 2.83
C GLY A 608 -5.05 -16.71 1.44
N LEU A 609 -5.68 -17.29 0.39
CA LEU A 609 -5.78 -16.71 -0.95
C LEU A 609 -7.15 -16.08 -1.21
N GLY A 610 -8.10 -16.16 -0.27
CA GLY A 610 -9.47 -15.68 -0.47
C GLY A 610 -10.37 -16.65 -1.24
N ILE A 611 -10.02 -17.94 -1.26
CA ILE A 611 -10.82 -19.01 -1.88
C ILE A 611 -11.62 -19.72 -0.78
N TYR A 612 -12.90 -19.98 -1.04
CA TYR A 612 -13.84 -20.50 -0.06
C TYR A 612 -14.20 -21.96 -0.34
N ASP A 613 -14.72 -22.64 0.69
CA ASP A 613 -15.34 -23.97 0.62
C ASP A 613 -14.42 -25.05 0.05
N MET A 614 -13.10 -24.88 0.16
CA MET A 614 -12.11 -25.88 -0.26
C MET A 614 -11.98 -27.03 0.78
N SER A 615 -12.79 -27.02 1.83
CA SER A 615 -12.98 -28.08 2.81
C SER A 615 -14.48 -28.21 3.10
N GLY A 616 -15.10 -29.34 2.76
CA GLY A 616 -16.53 -29.57 2.96
C GLY A 616 -17.43 -28.98 1.86
N ASN A 617 -18.70 -28.75 2.19
CA ASN A 617 -19.79 -28.39 1.29
C ASN A 617 -20.03 -29.44 0.19
N VAL A 618 -19.29 -29.46 -0.91
CA VAL A 618 -19.30 -30.58 -1.88
C VAL A 618 -17.89 -31.00 -2.29
N TRP A 619 -17.72 -32.28 -2.59
CA TRP A 619 -16.57 -32.80 -3.30
C TRP A 619 -16.42 -32.11 -4.65
N GLU A 620 -15.19 -31.93 -5.11
CA GLU A 620 -14.91 -31.20 -6.34
C GLU A 620 -14.11 -32.02 -7.34
N TRP A 621 -14.67 -32.19 -8.54
CA TRP A 621 -13.98 -32.86 -9.64
C TRP A 621 -12.67 -32.16 -10.06
N CYS A 622 -11.61 -32.95 -10.21
CA CYS A 622 -10.35 -32.54 -10.83
C CYS A 622 -10.18 -33.15 -12.23
N GLU A 623 -9.23 -32.64 -13.01
CA GLU A 623 -8.94 -33.17 -14.36
C GLU A 623 -8.32 -34.57 -14.31
N ASP A 624 -7.53 -34.87 -13.27
CA ASP A 624 -6.73 -36.08 -13.11
C ASP A 624 -7.54 -37.39 -13.14
N VAL A 625 -6.95 -38.40 -13.77
CA VAL A 625 -7.31 -39.80 -13.57
C VAL A 625 -6.72 -40.24 -12.23
N TYR A 626 -7.54 -40.87 -11.39
CA TYR A 626 -7.07 -41.38 -10.11
C TYR A 626 -6.10 -42.56 -10.32
N ASP A 627 -4.91 -42.44 -9.73
CA ASP A 627 -3.95 -43.52 -9.50
C ASP A 627 -3.54 -43.46 -8.02
N GLU A 628 -3.60 -44.60 -7.34
CA GLU A 628 -3.19 -44.73 -5.94
C GLU A 628 -1.69 -44.49 -5.75
N ASN A 629 -0.89 -44.75 -6.78
CA ASN A 629 0.56 -44.57 -6.79
C ASN A 629 0.98 -43.24 -7.47
N ALA A 630 0.03 -42.34 -7.73
CA ALA A 630 0.28 -41.08 -8.44
C ALA A 630 1.44 -40.28 -7.81
N TYR A 631 1.46 -40.15 -6.48
CA TYR A 631 2.41 -39.28 -5.78
C TYR A 631 3.86 -39.77 -5.90
N SER A 632 4.08 -41.07 -6.00
CA SER A 632 5.41 -41.64 -6.26
C SER A 632 5.87 -41.44 -7.71
N LYS A 633 4.93 -41.16 -8.64
CA LYS A 633 5.18 -40.99 -10.07
C LYS A 633 5.16 -39.53 -10.53
N HIS A 634 4.74 -38.60 -9.67
CA HIS A 634 4.62 -37.19 -10.01
C HIS A 634 5.97 -36.62 -10.43
N GLY A 635 5.99 -35.99 -11.61
CA GLY A 635 7.04 -35.05 -11.96
C GLY A 635 6.94 -33.78 -11.10
N ARG A 636 8.07 -33.09 -10.92
CA ARG A 636 8.14 -31.90 -10.05
C ARG A 636 7.22 -30.76 -10.50
N ASN A 637 7.10 -30.50 -11.80
CA ASN A 637 6.42 -29.30 -12.32
C ASN A 637 5.09 -29.67 -12.97
N ASN A 638 4.00 -29.05 -12.50
CA ASN A 638 2.63 -29.19 -12.99
C ASN A 638 2.19 -30.64 -13.23
N PRO A 639 2.34 -31.56 -12.25
CA PRO A 639 1.92 -32.94 -12.46
C PRO A 639 0.43 -33.02 -12.72
N VAL A 640 0.08 -33.85 -13.70
CA VAL A 640 -1.29 -34.24 -14.03
C VAL A 640 -1.27 -35.70 -14.47
N VAL A 641 -2.14 -36.51 -13.88
CA VAL A 641 -2.28 -37.93 -14.25
C VAL A 641 -3.33 -38.05 -15.34
N ILE A 642 -2.91 -38.36 -16.56
CA ILE A 642 -3.80 -38.47 -17.74
C ILE A 642 -4.18 -39.91 -18.09
N SER A 643 -3.49 -40.90 -17.54
CA SER A 643 -3.77 -42.33 -17.71
C SER A 643 -3.55 -43.07 -16.39
N GLY A 644 -4.47 -43.99 -16.06
CA GLY A 644 -4.41 -44.81 -14.85
C GLY A 644 -4.13 -46.27 -15.18
N GLY A 645 -3.52 -47.01 -14.25
CA GLY A 645 -3.15 -48.42 -14.43
C GLY A 645 -4.28 -49.44 -14.22
N SER A 646 -5.55 -49.00 -14.15
CA SER A 646 -6.71 -49.83 -13.81
C SER A 646 -7.65 -50.03 -15.01
N SER A 647 -8.33 -51.18 -15.09
CA SER A 647 -9.36 -51.46 -16.10
C SER A 647 -10.57 -50.52 -16.04
N HIS A 648 -10.74 -49.82 -14.92
CA HIS A 648 -11.76 -48.78 -14.72
C HIS A 648 -11.11 -47.41 -14.48
N VAL A 649 -11.45 -46.43 -15.32
CA VAL A 649 -10.89 -45.07 -15.24
C VAL A 649 -11.71 -44.25 -14.24
N PHE A 650 -11.20 -44.11 -13.02
CA PHE A 650 -11.74 -43.20 -12.00
C PHE A 650 -11.14 -41.80 -12.17
N ARG A 651 -11.90 -40.76 -11.82
CA ARG A 651 -11.43 -39.37 -11.77
C ARG A 651 -11.22 -38.96 -10.32
N VAL A 652 -10.26 -38.08 -10.11
CA VAL A 652 -9.98 -37.51 -8.79
C VAL A 652 -11.07 -36.50 -8.40
N ASP A 653 -11.51 -36.58 -7.15
CA ASP A 653 -12.32 -35.56 -6.49
C ASP A 653 -11.70 -35.18 -5.14
N ARG A 654 -11.89 -33.92 -4.71
CA ARG A 654 -11.18 -33.33 -3.56
C ARG A 654 -12.12 -32.56 -2.64
N GLY A 655 -11.69 -32.34 -1.39
CA GLY A 655 -12.31 -31.40 -0.45
C GLY A 655 -13.32 -31.97 0.54
N GLY A 656 -13.89 -33.16 0.29
CA GLY A 656 -14.96 -33.68 1.14
C GLY A 656 -16.29 -32.93 0.94
N SER A 657 -17.35 -33.32 1.66
CA SER A 657 -18.68 -32.72 1.52
C SER A 657 -19.40 -32.49 2.84
N TRP A 658 -20.60 -31.93 2.75
CA TRP A 658 -21.49 -31.65 3.88
C TRP A 658 -21.81 -32.88 4.76
N TYR A 659 -21.71 -34.11 4.25
CA TYR A 659 -21.98 -35.33 5.03
C TYR A 659 -20.71 -36.04 5.50
N ASP A 660 -19.54 -35.54 5.14
CA ASP A 660 -18.29 -36.23 5.43
C ASP A 660 -17.73 -35.87 6.80
N ASN A 661 -17.08 -36.84 7.42
CA ASN A 661 -16.40 -36.66 8.70
C ASN A 661 -15.11 -35.84 8.54
N PRO A 662 -14.60 -35.21 9.61
CA PRO A 662 -13.39 -34.38 9.59
C PRO A 662 -12.20 -34.98 8.84
N ARG A 663 -12.00 -36.30 8.90
CA ARG A 663 -10.91 -36.99 8.21
C ARG A 663 -10.92 -36.84 6.68
N TYR A 664 -12.09 -36.63 6.08
CA TYR A 664 -12.28 -36.60 4.62
C TYR A 664 -12.32 -35.18 4.03
N VAL A 665 -12.41 -34.15 4.87
CA VAL A 665 -12.43 -32.73 4.46
C VAL A 665 -11.05 -32.07 4.58
N ARG A 666 -10.00 -32.85 4.89
CA ARG A 666 -8.60 -32.38 4.92
C ARG A 666 -8.12 -32.01 3.53
N ALA A 667 -7.24 -31.01 3.43
CA ALA A 667 -6.67 -30.56 2.17
C ALA A 667 -5.92 -31.67 1.41
N ALA A 668 -5.28 -32.60 2.13
CA ALA A 668 -4.58 -33.74 1.54
C ALA A 668 -5.50 -34.90 1.10
N ASN A 669 -6.74 -34.97 1.60
CA ASN A 669 -7.58 -36.16 1.45
C ASN A 669 -8.07 -36.35 0.01
N ARG A 670 -7.76 -37.49 -0.60
CA ARG A 670 -8.07 -37.81 -2.00
C ARG A 670 -9.36 -38.61 -2.08
N GLY A 671 -10.24 -38.22 -2.99
CA GLY A 671 -11.45 -38.97 -3.36
C GLY A 671 -11.31 -39.50 -4.79
N ARG A 672 -12.12 -40.53 -5.11
CA ARG A 672 -12.19 -41.08 -6.45
C ARG A 672 -13.60 -41.54 -6.78
N ASN A 673 -14.06 -41.22 -7.98
CA ASN A 673 -15.35 -41.66 -8.48
C ASN A 673 -15.32 -41.85 -10.01
N SER A 674 -16.26 -42.63 -10.54
CA SER A 674 -16.33 -42.85 -12.00
C SER A 674 -16.76 -41.56 -12.70
N ALA A 675 -16.28 -41.31 -13.92
CA ALA A 675 -16.53 -40.05 -14.63
C ALA A 675 -18.02 -39.74 -14.89
N GLY A 676 -18.89 -40.76 -14.82
CA GLY A 676 -20.36 -40.62 -14.94
C GLY A 676 -21.11 -40.60 -13.61
N ARG A 677 -20.42 -40.72 -12.46
CA ARG A 677 -21.04 -40.76 -11.14
C ARG A 677 -21.68 -39.41 -10.81
N ARG A 678 -22.88 -39.43 -10.22
CA ARG A 678 -23.62 -38.26 -9.73
C ARG A 678 -24.17 -38.56 -8.34
N PHE A 679 -23.92 -37.69 -7.37
CA PHE A 679 -24.54 -37.76 -6.04
C PHE A 679 -24.61 -36.39 -5.38
N SER A 680 -25.34 -36.28 -4.27
CA SER A 680 -25.68 -34.98 -3.68
C SER A 680 -24.59 -34.31 -2.85
N GLY A 681 -23.37 -34.84 -2.89
CA GLY A 681 -22.21 -34.24 -2.25
C GLY A 681 -21.06 -34.02 -3.22
N ILE A 682 -21.30 -34.04 -4.54
CA ILE A 682 -20.26 -33.77 -5.54
C ILE A 682 -20.69 -32.71 -6.54
N GLY A 683 -19.82 -31.72 -6.70
CA GLY A 683 -19.86 -30.61 -7.63
C GLY A 683 -18.48 -30.39 -8.25
N PHE A 684 -18.13 -29.13 -8.54
CA PHE A 684 -16.82 -28.78 -9.09
C PHE A 684 -16.58 -27.27 -9.01
N ARG A 685 -15.31 -26.87 -9.16
CA ARG A 685 -14.91 -25.49 -9.47
C ARG A 685 -14.06 -25.45 -10.74
N LEU A 686 -13.83 -24.25 -11.25
CA LEU A 686 -13.13 -24.04 -12.52
C LEU A 686 -11.79 -23.33 -12.34
N CYS A 687 -10.85 -23.65 -13.22
CA CYS A 687 -9.69 -22.82 -13.50
C CYS A 687 -9.87 -22.08 -14.83
N LEU A 688 -9.25 -20.91 -14.96
CA LEU A 688 -9.21 -20.12 -16.18
C LEU A 688 -7.80 -20.18 -16.79
N SER A 689 -7.71 -20.66 -18.04
CA SER A 689 -6.44 -20.88 -18.74
C SER A 689 -5.93 -19.65 -19.50
N ARG A 690 -6.82 -18.78 -19.98
CA ARG A 690 -6.48 -17.54 -20.70
C ARG A 690 -7.65 -16.56 -20.62
N VAL A 691 -7.38 -15.33 -20.18
CA VAL A 691 -8.31 -14.19 -20.30
C VAL A 691 -8.20 -13.68 -21.74
N ARG A 692 -9.33 -13.51 -22.41
CA ARG A 692 -9.38 -12.91 -23.75
C ARG A 692 -9.16 -11.41 -23.72
#